data_AF-K6EB74-F1
#
_entry.id   AF-K6EB74-F1
#
_cell.length_a   1.000
_cell.length_b   1.000
_cell.length_c   1.000
_cell.angle_alpha   90.00
_cell.angle_beta   90.00
_cell.angle_gamma   90.00
#
_symmetry.space_group_name_H-M   'P 1'
#
loop_
_entity.id
_entity.type
_entity.pdbx_description
1 polymer ?
#
loop_
_entity_poly.entity_id
_entity_poly.type
_entity_poly.pdbx_seq_one_letter_code
_entity_poly.pdbx_strand_id
1 'polypeptide(L)'
;MNEELKINSEECYRVAEQRAAHYFKSLHVQVSQKTYIPTLTKDFQSWKHNHIHHHPVISFFLRGKGKPDSQGYHNYIQWLNYTGKLDNYLDRSISYIYMRDLGKDLDSTDTQIRIRRVVDSLKNHLTTEPGEKTELFGMAGMYRWAQKEGIESTIIWLINKLRTVSSQIPTGMDADQAQRKLIKIIAGVVFHVMEEMDEDISPDERAQKLAEAIRLGYSYGLTYPFIDDLLDSDVLSDKEKKQYSHLIRATLTTGSVPELGKWSGSNANLIKDIHSELKEAFKYMKVQQRPETRKSFFEDAYVFYHSQEVDRLKELSNANYTNEELYIPIILKSSSSRLIVRSVINAPEDDGFNSRTFYYGIYNQLADDFTDMFDDMKANAVTPYTYYIKYHEIRTDLINPFELYWTVISHLIHHVYHSDTKASEVILDRAINGLKRFKERMGTEKYNDVMKLFTTGNSNFNQLIQNMVRKADDVDFFDKLLRDHVITNLKNERKEQEEFSNLVESVRTQINNILKIPKSRNDSLMNESIIDAANYSLEGDGKRLRPIVTWVMGVNGYGLNRFAIVPLLRSLEYMHTASLIFDDLPSQDNASTRRGRQTLHMVYNTAIAELTGLFLTQKAIEEQALLNQFDSNTVLRLIHYSAQLTADMCKGQAMDLDSKGKQLTLEELNSMCFYKTGIAFEASLIMPAILANASEFEMEALKKFARHAGIAFQIRDDLLDVEGDLILLGKPIGQDAENKNSTFVSTLGVADARKEMWEHYCLAMEALQAVPRSTTFLKHLLNYFVNRDK
;
A
#
# COMPACT_ATOMS: atom_id res chain seq x y z
N MET A 1 37.38 -12.97 -0.02
CA MET A 1 38.42 -12.00 0.37
C MET A 1 37.75 -10.62 0.28
N ASN A 2 37.22 -10.12 1.40
CA ASN A 2 36.49 -8.86 1.45
C ASN A 2 37.50 -7.72 1.55
N GLU A 3 37.84 -7.09 0.44
CA GLU A 3 38.40 -5.74 0.52
C GLU A 3 37.31 -4.82 1.06
N GLU A 4 37.53 -4.24 2.25
CA GLU A 4 36.72 -3.13 2.75
C GLU A 4 36.78 -2.01 1.71
N LEU A 5 35.64 -1.72 1.09
CA LEU A 5 35.52 -0.64 0.13
C LEU A 5 35.51 0.67 0.94
N LYS A 6 36.70 1.23 1.16
CA LYS A 6 36.86 2.53 1.83
C LYS A 6 36.72 3.63 0.79
N ILE A 7 35.57 4.28 0.75
CA ILE A 7 35.41 5.52 -0.02
C ILE A 7 36.15 6.65 0.70
N ASN A 8 36.80 7.55 -0.06
CA ASN A 8 37.32 8.79 0.51
C ASN A 8 36.15 9.78 0.61
N SER A 9 35.39 9.67 1.69
CA SER A 9 34.12 10.37 1.88
C SER A 9 34.26 11.90 1.95
N GLU A 10 35.38 12.39 2.46
CA GLU A 10 35.67 13.83 2.47
C GLU A 10 35.94 14.35 1.06
N GLU A 11 36.75 13.62 0.28
CA GLU A 11 37.07 14.01 -1.09
C GLU A 11 35.85 13.94 -2.01
N CYS A 12 35.04 12.88 -1.92
CA CYS A 12 33.86 12.74 -2.78
C CYS A 12 32.83 13.85 -2.50
N TYR A 13 32.59 14.16 -1.23
CA TYR A 13 31.68 15.24 -0.86
C TYR A 13 32.22 16.60 -1.32
N ARG A 14 33.52 16.86 -1.14
CA ARG A 14 34.18 18.09 -1.61
C ARG A 14 34.04 18.28 -3.12
N VAL A 15 34.21 17.22 -3.92
CA VAL A 15 34.04 17.29 -5.38
C VAL A 15 32.57 17.59 -5.75
N ALA A 16 31.62 16.92 -5.11
CA ALA A 16 30.20 17.17 -5.33
C ALA A 16 29.81 18.61 -4.95
N GLU A 17 30.29 19.08 -3.79
CA GLU A 17 30.10 20.44 -3.29
C GLU A 17 30.66 21.48 -4.26
N GLN A 18 31.85 21.28 -4.82
CA GLN A 18 32.42 22.16 -5.84
C GLN A 18 31.57 22.24 -7.11
N ARG A 19 31.02 21.11 -7.58
CA ARG A 19 30.11 21.08 -8.72
C ARG A 19 28.82 21.85 -8.42
N ALA A 20 28.23 21.64 -7.24
CA ALA A 20 27.03 22.34 -6.79
C ALA A 20 27.28 23.85 -6.61
N ALA A 21 28.42 24.24 -6.03
CA ALA A 21 28.84 25.63 -5.89
C ALA A 21 29.01 26.33 -7.24
N HIS A 22 29.63 25.64 -8.22
CA HIS A 22 29.78 26.18 -9.57
C HIS A 22 28.43 26.42 -10.24
N TYR A 23 27.52 25.44 -10.15
CA TYR A 23 26.16 25.58 -10.67
C TYR A 23 25.40 26.72 -9.97
N PHE A 24 25.43 26.75 -8.65
CA PHE A 24 24.79 27.80 -7.85
C PHE A 24 25.32 29.19 -8.19
N LYS A 25 26.62 29.34 -8.38
CA LYS A 25 27.24 30.60 -8.82
C LYS A 25 26.72 31.05 -10.18
N SER A 26 26.56 30.12 -11.13
CA SER A 26 25.96 30.42 -12.44
C SER A 26 24.52 30.91 -12.31
N LEU A 27 23.71 30.26 -11.47
CA LEU A 27 22.34 30.70 -11.19
C LEU A 27 22.32 32.07 -10.50
N HIS A 28 23.20 32.29 -9.52
CA HIS A 28 23.29 33.56 -8.80
C HIS A 28 23.58 34.74 -9.74
N VAL A 29 24.53 34.59 -10.68
CA VAL A 29 24.81 35.61 -11.70
C VAL A 29 23.57 35.92 -12.55
N GLN A 30 22.84 34.88 -12.98
CA GLN A 30 21.62 35.05 -13.76
C GLN A 30 20.49 35.74 -12.98
N VAL A 31 20.32 35.42 -11.69
CA VAL A 31 19.37 36.10 -10.79
C VAL A 31 19.75 37.57 -10.64
N SER A 32 21.01 37.87 -10.32
CA SER A 32 21.50 39.25 -10.13
C SER A 32 21.36 40.10 -11.40
N GLN A 33 21.58 39.51 -12.57
CA GLN A 33 21.43 40.17 -13.88
C GLN A 33 19.99 40.13 -14.41
N LYS A 34 19.08 39.39 -13.75
CA LYS A 34 17.68 39.18 -14.16
C LYS A 34 17.53 38.66 -15.61
N THR A 35 18.50 37.88 -16.09
CA THR A 35 18.54 37.39 -17.49
C THR A 35 17.41 36.41 -17.80
N TYR A 36 16.88 35.72 -16.79
CA TYR A 36 15.75 34.78 -16.93
C TYR A 36 14.45 35.48 -17.36
N ILE A 37 14.28 36.77 -17.06
CA ILE A 37 13.03 37.51 -17.29
C ILE A 37 12.71 37.71 -18.77
N PRO A 38 13.56 38.34 -19.60
CA PRO A 38 13.27 38.51 -21.02
C PRO A 38 13.11 37.16 -21.73
N THR A 39 13.90 36.17 -21.33
CA THR A 39 13.88 34.81 -21.85
C THR A 39 12.53 34.13 -21.57
N LEU A 40 12.16 33.95 -20.30
CA LEU A 40 10.88 33.33 -19.94
C LEU A 40 9.66 34.13 -20.39
N THR A 41 9.77 35.46 -20.52
CA THR A 41 8.68 36.27 -21.09
C THR A 41 8.37 35.82 -22.52
N LYS A 42 9.38 35.48 -23.32
CA LYS A 42 9.21 34.94 -24.67
C LYS A 42 8.62 33.53 -24.63
N ASP A 43 9.10 32.68 -23.74
CA ASP A 43 8.61 31.30 -23.61
C ASP A 43 7.12 31.28 -23.20
N PHE A 44 6.72 32.12 -22.25
CA PHE A 44 5.33 32.28 -21.86
C PHE A 44 4.44 32.85 -22.97
N GLN A 45 4.97 33.71 -23.85
CA GLN A 45 4.22 34.18 -25.01
C GLN A 45 3.92 33.05 -26.00
N SER A 46 4.89 32.16 -26.22
CA SER A 46 4.71 30.95 -27.03
C SER A 46 3.72 29.98 -26.37
N TRP A 47 3.96 29.67 -25.09
CA TRP A 47 3.13 28.76 -24.28
C TRP A 47 1.66 29.21 -24.18
N LYS A 48 1.42 30.51 -24.02
CA LYS A 48 0.08 31.10 -23.91
C LYS A 48 -0.85 30.72 -25.07
N HIS A 49 -0.32 30.53 -26.28
CA HIS A 49 -1.12 30.22 -27.47
C HIS A 49 -1.88 28.89 -27.33
N ASN A 50 -1.30 27.93 -26.61
CA ASN A 50 -1.85 26.59 -26.43
C ASN A 50 -2.77 26.48 -25.20
N HIS A 51 -2.61 27.36 -24.19
CA HIS A 51 -3.27 27.22 -22.88
C HIS A 51 -4.27 28.32 -22.50
N ILE A 52 -4.34 29.42 -23.26
CA ILE A 52 -5.35 30.47 -23.06
C ILE A 52 -6.23 30.56 -24.30
N HIS A 53 -7.36 29.87 -24.27
CA HIS A 53 -8.36 29.97 -25.32
C HIS A 53 -9.26 31.20 -25.10
N HIS A 54 -9.44 32.03 -26.14
CA HIS A 54 -10.52 33.00 -26.17
C HIS A 54 -11.78 32.30 -26.68
N HIS A 55 -12.70 31.95 -25.77
CA HIS A 55 -13.99 31.40 -26.18
C HIS A 55 -14.75 32.45 -27.02
N PRO A 56 -15.08 32.16 -28.29
CA PRO A 56 -16.10 32.93 -28.99
C PRO A 56 -17.45 32.72 -28.29
N VAL A 57 -18.33 33.72 -28.36
CA VAL A 57 -19.63 33.85 -27.67
C VAL A 57 -20.64 32.71 -27.96
N ILE A 58 -20.25 31.63 -28.64
CA ILE A 58 -21.09 30.51 -29.07
C ILE A 58 -21.06 29.32 -28.07
N SER A 59 -20.23 29.33 -27.03
CA SER A 59 -20.21 28.24 -26.02
C SER A 59 -21.40 28.24 -25.03
N PHE A 60 -22.32 29.21 -25.14
CA PHE A 60 -23.51 29.29 -24.27
C PHE A 60 -24.46 28.08 -24.40
N PHE A 61 -24.38 27.32 -25.52
CA PHE A 61 -25.26 26.18 -25.79
C PHE A 61 -24.67 24.79 -25.47
N LEU A 62 -23.41 24.70 -25.01
CA LEU A 62 -22.80 23.45 -24.53
C LEU A 62 -22.54 23.50 -23.03
N ARG A 63 -23.56 23.81 -22.23
CA ARG A 63 -23.55 23.52 -20.78
C ARG A 63 -23.86 22.04 -20.55
N GLY A 64 -22.92 21.18 -20.91
CA GLY A 64 -22.95 19.75 -20.57
C GLY A 64 -21.96 19.46 -19.46
N LYS A 65 -22.45 19.38 -18.20
CA LYS A 65 -21.75 19.01 -16.94
C LYS A 65 -20.46 19.80 -16.63
N GLY A 66 -20.50 20.63 -15.57
CA GLY A 66 -19.32 21.30 -15.03
C GLY A 66 -18.20 20.31 -14.65
N LYS A 67 -16.94 20.78 -14.65
CA LYS A 67 -15.75 19.99 -14.25
C LYS A 67 -16.05 19.32 -12.89
N PRO A 68 -16.15 17.97 -12.83
CA PRO A 68 -16.37 17.28 -11.57
C PRO A 68 -15.17 17.47 -10.64
N ASP A 69 -15.40 17.42 -9.33
CA ASP A 69 -14.30 17.44 -8.36
C ASP A 69 -13.36 16.25 -8.61
N SER A 70 -12.06 16.53 -8.60
CA SER A 70 -10.99 15.55 -8.78
C SER A 70 -10.96 14.45 -7.71
N GLN A 71 -11.74 14.59 -6.63
CA GLN A 71 -11.93 13.54 -5.61
C GLN A 71 -12.51 12.25 -6.19
N GLY A 72 -13.34 12.34 -7.26
CA GLY A 72 -13.85 11.17 -7.97
C GLY A 72 -12.97 10.81 -9.16
N TYR A 73 -11.85 10.08 -8.92
CA TYR A 73 -10.89 9.62 -9.93
C TYR A 73 -11.56 9.19 -11.25
N HIS A 74 -12.52 8.26 -11.16
CA HIS A 74 -13.22 7.71 -12.32
C HIS A 74 -14.08 8.74 -13.07
N ASN A 75 -14.82 9.56 -12.33
CA ASN A 75 -15.70 10.58 -12.90
C ASN A 75 -14.89 11.66 -13.65
N TYR A 76 -13.72 12.01 -13.11
CA TYR A 76 -12.82 12.97 -13.73
C TYR A 76 -12.18 12.42 -15.02
N ILE A 77 -11.69 11.17 -15.00
CA ILE A 77 -11.14 10.52 -16.19
C ILE A 77 -12.20 10.35 -17.28
N GLN A 78 -13.42 9.93 -16.93
CA GLN A 78 -14.53 9.85 -17.88
C GLN A 78 -14.89 11.22 -18.46
N TRP A 79 -14.88 12.27 -17.65
CA TRP A 79 -15.10 13.63 -18.12
C TRP A 79 -13.98 14.10 -19.07
N LEU A 80 -12.71 13.80 -18.76
CA LEU A 80 -11.59 14.09 -19.67
C LEU A 80 -11.72 13.34 -20.99
N ASN A 81 -12.14 12.07 -20.96
CA ASN A 81 -12.36 11.28 -22.17
C ASN A 81 -13.52 11.86 -23.00
N TYR A 82 -14.64 12.15 -22.36
CA TYR A 82 -15.83 12.75 -23.00
C TYR A 82 -15.54 14.12 -23.62
N THR A 83 -14.69 14.92 -22.98
CA THR A 83 -14.31 16.26 -23.47
C THR A 83 -13.14 16.24 -24.46
N GLY A 84 -12.60 15.07 -24.81
CA GLY A 84 -11.47 14.93 -25.73
C GLY A 84 -10.12 15.41 -25.16
N LYS A 85 -10.04 15.61 -23.84
CA LYS A 85 -8.86 16.16 -23.14
C LYS A 85 -7.93 15.08 -22.57
N LEU A 86 -8.38 13.82 -22.53
CA LEU A 86 -7.64 12.73 -21.89
C LEU A 86 -6.28 12.47 -22.53
N ASP A 87 -6.16 12.55 -23.86
CA ASP A 87 -4.91 12.27 -24.57
C ASP A 87 -3.80 13.26 -24.18
N ASN A 88 -4.08 14.57 -24.30
CA ASN A 88 -3.12 15.60 -23.91
C ASN A 88 -2.81 15.55 -22.41
N TYR A 89 -3.80 15.24 -21.58
CA TYR A 89 -3.62 15.08 -20.14
C TYR A 89 -2.66 13.93 -19.80
N LEU A 90 -2.82 12.77 -20.44
CA LEU A 90 -1.94 11.62 -20.26
C LEU A 90 -0.56 11.87 -20.88
N ASP A 91 -0.47 12.36 -22.11
CA ASP A 91 0.80 12.64 -22.80
C ASP A 91 1.69 13.57 -21.99
N ARG A 92 1.15 14.68 -21.49
CA ARG A 92 1.89 15.58 -20.61
C ARG A 92 2.38 14.87 -19.35
N SER A 93 1.50 14.07 -18.74
CA SER A 93 1.80 13.42 -17.47
C SER A 93 2.91 12.40 -17.62
N ILE A 94 2.88 11.61 -18.69
CA ILE A 94 3.91 10.62 -19.01
C ILE A 94 5.19 11.32 -19.44
N SER A 95 5.12 12.36 -20.27
CA SER A 95 6.29 13.16 -20.66
C SER A 95 7.01 13.74 -19.44
N TYR A 96 6.27 14.24 -18.46
CA TYR A 96 6.83 14.71 -17.20
C TYR A 96 7.50 13.61 -16.39
N ILE A 97 6.93 12.40 -16.33
CA ILE A 97 7.56 11.25 -15.65
C ILE A 97 8.86 10.85 -16.36
N TYR A 98 8.87 10.77 -17.70
CA TYR A 98 10.06 10.47 -18.49
C TYR A 98 11.17 11.51 -18.29
N MET A 99 10.82 12.79 -18.29
CA MET A 99 11.77 13.89 -18.09
C MET A 99 12.28 13.93 -16.64
N ARG A 100 11.39 13.83 -15.65
CA ARG A 100 11.71 13.97 -14.22
C ARG A 100 12.40 12.74 -13.66
N ASP A 101 11.81 11.56 -13.85
CA ASP A 101 12.20 10.34 -13.14
C ASP A 101 13.15 9.48 -13.97
N LEU A 102 13.03 9.50 -15.29
CA LEU A 102 13.93 8.76 -16.20
C LEU A 102 15.00 9.64 -16.85
N GLY A 103 14.98 10.96 -16.60
CA GLY A 103 15.97 11.91 -17.14
C GLY A 103 16.10 11.83 -18.66
N LYS A 104 15.02 11.49 -19.37
CA LYS A 104 15.01 11.31 -20.84
C LYS A 104 14.88 12.64 -21.55
N ASP A 105 15.51 12.73 -22.71
CA ASP A 105 15.29 13.80 -23.67
C ASP A 105 13.97 13.57 -24.42
N LEU A 106 13.08 14.56 -24.41
CA LEU A 106 11.75 14.48 -25.02
C LEU A 106 11.77 14.69 -26.53
N ASP A 107 12.86 15.23 -27.09
CA ASP A 107 13.04 15.39 -28.54
C ASP A 107 13.45 14.07 -29.23
N SER A 108 13.97 13.11 -28.46
CA SER A 108 14.35 11.79 -29.00
C SER A 108 13.14 11.05 -29.56
N THR A 109 13.26 10.58 -30.81
CA THR A 109 12.22 9.81 -31.50
C THR A 109 11.84 8.54 -30.74
N ASP A 110 12.82 7.86 -30.13
CA ASP A 110 12.56 6.67 -29.31
C ASP A 110 11.73 7.02 -28.06
N THR A 111 12.09 8.09 -27.34
CA THR A 111 11.33 8.58 -26.19
C THR A 111 9.88 8.92 -26.57
N GLN A 112 9.67 9.59 -27.71
CA GLN A 112 8.32 9.95 -28.17
C GLN A 112 7.46 8.74 -28.52
N ILE A 113 8.03 7.72 -29.17
CA ILE A 113 7.36 6.45 -29.46
C ILE A 113 6.96 5.74 -28.17
N ARG A 114 7.87 5.67 -27.19
CA ARG A 114 7.62 5.04 -25.88
C ARG A 114 6.53 5.77 -25.09
N ILE A 115 6.58 7.11 -25.01
CA ILE A 115 5.54 7.92 -24.36
C ILE A 115 4.18 7.61 -24.98
N ARG A 116 4.06 7.62 -26.31
CA ARG A 116 2.80 7.34 -27.01
C ARG A 116 2.24 5.96 -26.66
N ARG A 117 3.08 4.92 -26.68
CA ARG A 117 2.66 3.56 -26.31
C ARG A 117 2.15 3.47 -24.87
N VAL A 118 2.83 4.12 -23.92
CA VAL A 118 2.40 4.16 -22.51
C VAL A 118 1.08 4.90 -22.37
N VAL A 119 0.91 6.03 -23.06
CA VAL A 119 -0.33 6.81 -23.09
C VAL A 119 -1.48 5.99 -23.64
N ASP A 120 -1.30 5.31 -24.78
CA ASP A 120 -2.33 4.48 -25.42
C ASP A 120 -2.73 3.31 -24.51
N SER A 121 -1.76 2.64 -23.88
CA SER A 121 -2.01 1.55 -22.94
C SER A 121 -2.79 2.02 -21.72
N LEU A 122 -2.40 3.15 -21.11
CA LEU A 122 -3.09 3.74 -19.97
C LEU A 122 -4.50 4.17 -20.36
N LYS A 123 -4.68 4.84 -21.50
CA LYS A 123 -5.99 5.25 -21.99
C LYS A 123 -6.93 4.07 -22.12
N ASN A 124 -6.49 3.00 -22.78
CA ASN A 124 -7.30 1.80 -22.99
C ASN A 124 -7.80 1.25 -21.65
N HIS A 125 -6.92 1.07 -20.67
CA HIS A 125 -7.26 0.60 -19.31
C HIS A 125 -8.22 1.55 -18.58
N LEU A 126 -7.98 2.86 -18.66
CA LEU A 126 -8.78 3.87 -17.98
C LEU A 126 -10.18 4.02 -18.54
N THR A 127 -10.37 3.67 -19.82
CA THR A 127 -11.65 3.78 -20.53
C THR A 127 -12.46 2.48 -20.60
N THR A 128 -11.93 1.34 -20.14
CA THR A 128 -12.67 0.05 -20.15
C THR A 128 -13.81 0.04 -19.11
N GLU A 129 -14.91 -0.67 -19.41
CA GLU A 129 -16.15 -0.63 -18.63
C GLU A 129 -16.00 -1.13 -17.17
N PRO A 130 -16.87 -0.67 -16.24
CA PRO A 130 -16.74 -0.94 -14.80
C PRO A 130 -16.81 -2.41 -14.37
N GLY A 131 -17.36 -3.31 -15.19
CA GLY A 131 -17.67 -4.70 -14.82
C GLY A 131 -16.47 -5.65 -14.73
N GLU A 132 -15.31 -5.31 -15.30
CA GLU A 132 -14.08 -6.12 -15.26
C GLU A 132 -13.05 -5.60 -14.23
N LYS A 133 -13.43 -4.65 -13.39
CA LYS A 133 -12.48 -3.92 -12.55
C LYS A 133 -12.07 -4.70 -11.31
N THR A 134 -11.09 -5.56 -11.46
CA THR A 134 -10.11 -5.74 -10.39
C THR A 134 -9.42 -4.39 -10.20
N GLU A 135 -9.51 -3.79 -9.01
CA GLU A 135 -8.79 -2.54 -8.73
C GLU A 135 -7.31 -2.73 -9.12
N LEU A 136 -6.84 -1.98 -10.11
CA LEU A 136 -5.47 -2.06 -10.65
C LEU A 136 -4.41 -1.94 -9.53
N PHE A 137 -4.77 -1.25 -8.44
CA PHE A 137 -3.94 -0.98 -7.28
C PHE A 137 -4.31 -1.80 -6.04
N GLY A 138 -5.27 -2.72 -6.14
CA GLY A 138 -5.64 -3.65 -5.07
C GLY A 138 -4.77 -4.92 -5.06
N MET A 139 -4.77 -5.66 -3.95
CA MET A 139 -3.96 -6.88 -3.79
C MET A 139 -4.27 -7.93 -4.88
N ALA A 140 -5.54 -8.13 -5.23
CA ALA A 140 -5.93 -9.05 -6.31
C ALA A 140 -5.39 -8.59 -7.68
N GLY A 141 -5.44 -7.29 -7.97
CA GLY A 141 -4.93 -6.73 -9.23
C GLY A 141 -3.42 -6.89 -9.36
N MET A 142 -2.68 -6.60 -8.28
CA MET A 142 -1.24 -6.82 -8.21
C MET A 142 -0.87 -8.29 -8.39
N TYR A 143 -1.63 -9.21 -7.79
CA TYR A 143 -1.38 -10.64 -7.93
C TYR A 143 -1.68 -11.15 -9.34
N ARG A 144 -2.79 -10.73 -9.96
CA ARG A 144 -3.12 -11.06 -11.36
C ARG A 144 -2.06 -10.53 -12.33
N TRP A 145 -1.55 -9.32 -12.09
CA TRP A 145 -0.40 -8.80 -12.85
C TRP A 145 0.86 -9.64 -12.62
N ALA A 146 1.13 -10.05 -11.37
CA ALA A 146 2.26 -10.91 -11.04
C ALA A 146 2.21 -12.25 -11.79
N GLN A 147 1.03 -12.87 -11.90
CA GLN A 147 0.83 -14.10 -12.66
C GLN A 147 1.12 -13.91 -14.15
N LYS A 148 0.63 -12.81 -14.73
CA LYS A 148 0.90 -12.47 -16.13
C LYS A 148 2.40 -12.31 -16.41
N GLU A 149 3.14 -11.75 -15.47
CA GLU A 149 4.58 -11.47 -15.60
C GLU A 149 5.47 -12.60 -15.03
N GLY A 150 4.91 -13.67 -14.45
CA GLY A 150 5.66 -14.78 -13.85
C GLY A 150 6.44 -14.43 -12.57
N ILE A 151 5.94 -13.48 -11.76
CA ILE A 151 6.62 -12.93 -10.57
C ILE A 151 5.79 -13.04 -9.28
N GLU A 152 4.87 -14.00 -9.19
CA GLU A 152 3.95 -14.18 -8.06
C GLU A 152 4.68 -14.24 -6.72
N SER A 153 5.74 -15.04 -6.63
CA SER A 153 6.54 -15.18 -5.40
C SER A 153 7.15 -13.85 -4.94
N THR A 154 7.51 -12.97 -5.87
CA THR A 154 8.07 -11.65 -5.53
C THR A 154 6.99 -10.69 -5.05
N ILE A 155 5.79 -10.72 -5.63
CA ILE A 155 4.67 -9.90 -5.16
C ILE A 155 4.16 -10.39 -3.80
N ILE A 156 4.07 -11.70 -3.57
CA ILE A 156 3.76 -12.25 -2.26
C ILE A 156 4.78 -11.81 -1.21
N TRP A 157 6.08 -11.88 -1.55
CA TRP A 157 7.16 -11.37 -0.70
C TRP A 157 6.99 -9.87 -0.40
N LEU A 158 6.67 -9.06 -1.42
CA LEU A 158 6.47 -7.62 -1.26
C LEU A 158 5.29 -7.30 -0.35
N ILE A 159 4.14 -7.97 -0.52
CA ILE A 159 2.96 -7.77 0.33
C ILE A 159 3.30 -8.03 1.79
N ASN A 160 4.01 -9.12 2.09
CA ASN A 160 4.46 -9.45 3.44
C ASN A 160 5.40 -8.37 3.99
N LYS A 161 6.38 -7.93 3.20
CA LYS A 161 7.35 -6.90 3.59
C LYS A 161 6.70 -5.53 3.83
N LEU A 162 5.75 -5.11 3.00
CA LEU A 162 4.99 -3.87 3.19
C LEU A 162 4.16 -3.90 4.48
N ARG A 163 3.60 -5.07 4.83
CA ARG A 163 2.88 -5.29 6.08
C ARG A 163 3.79 -5.16 7.29
N THR A 164 4.97 -5.79 7.26
CA THR A 164 5.99 -5.68 8.30
C THR A 164 6.40 -4.23 8.53
N VAL A 165 6.71 -3.50 7.45
CA VAL A 165 7.07 -2.07 7.53
C VAL A 165 5.94 -1.26 8.16
N SER A 166 4.69 -1.47 7.72
CA SER A 166 3.51 -0.80 8.27
C SER A 166 3.42 -0.95 9.80
N SER A 167 3.63 -2.17 10.29
CA SER A 167 3.56 -2.49 11.72
C SER A 167 4.72 -1.94 12.55
N GLN A 168 5.84 -1.61 11.89
CA GLN A 168 7.05 -1.08 12.53
C GLN A 168 7.09 0.45 12.55
N ILE A 169 6.18 1.15 11.85
CA ILE A 169 6.14 2.61 11.87
C ILE A 169 5.62 3.08 13.25
N PRO A 170 6.44 3.82 14.03
CA PRO A 170 6.10 4.19 15.39
C PRO A 170 5.03 5.29 15.48
N THR A 171 4.35 5.36 16.64
CA THR A 171 3.47 6.48 16.98
C THR A 171 4.29 7.77 17.03
N GLY A 172 3.97 8.72 16.14
CA GLY A 172 4.77 9.94 15.92
C GLY A 172 5.17 10.17 14.46
N MET A 173 4.99 9.15 13.61
CA MET A 173 5.16 9.25 12.16
C MET A 173 3.84 9.01 11.42
N ASP A 174 3.70 9.58 10.21
CA ASP A 174 2.56 9.33 9.33
C ASP A 174 2.79 8.05 8.52
N ALA A 175 2.18 6.95 8.97
CA ALA A 175 2.30 5.65 8.33
C ALA A 175 1.75 5.61 6.89
N ASP A 176 0.71 6.40 6.58
CA ASP A 176 0.15 6.45 5.22
C ASP A 176 1.13 7.12 4.25
N GLN A 177 1.75 8.22 4.69
CA GLN A 177 2.75 8.92 3.87
C GLN A 177 4.00 8.07 3.67
N ALA A 178 4.48 7.40 4.72
CA ALA A 178 5.60 6.48 4.65
C ALA A 178 5.34 5.33 3.65
N GLN A 179 4.21 4.63 3.76
CA GLN A 179 3.85 3.55 2.83
C GLN A 179 3.69 4.06 1.40
N ARG A 180 3.05 5.21 1.21
CA ARG A 180 2.90 5.83 -0.10
C ARG A 180 4.24 6.17 -0.73
N LYS A 181 5.19 6.76 0.02
CA LYS A 181 6.55 7.06 -0.47
C LYS A 181 7.24 5.76 -0.91
N LEU A 182 7.17 4.71 -0.10
CA LEU A 182 7.73 3.39 -0.41
C LEU A 182 7.15 2.79 -1.68
N ILE A 183 5.81 2.73 -1.82
CA ILE A 183 5.13 2.21 -3.01
C ILE A 183 5.49 3.02 -4.25
N LYS A 184 5.56 4.35 -4.13
CA LYS A 184 5.97 5.23 -5.23
C LYS A 184 7.38 4.91 -5.72
N ILE A 185 8.32 4.64 -4.81
CA ILE A 185 9.71 4.33 -5.16
C ILE A 185 9.79 2.96 -5.83
N ILE A 186 9.09 1.95 -5.29
CA ILE A 186 8.99 0.63 -5.92
C ILE A 186 8.47 0.78 -7.36
N ALA A 187 7.36 1.49 -7.55
CA ALA A 187 6.79 1.72 -8.87
C ALA A 187 7.74 2.47 -9.80
N GLY A 188 8.48 3.48 -9.29
CA GLY A 188 9.47 4.22 -10.07
C GLY A 188 10.64 3.35 -10.53
N VAL A 189 11.15 2.47 -9.67
CA VAL A 189 12.23 1.53 -10.00
C VAL A 189 11.75 0.49 -11.02
N VAL A 190 10.56 -0.09 -10.82
CA VAL A 190 9.95 -1.02 -11.78
C VAL A 190 9.75 -0.35 -13.13
N PHE A 191 9.24 0.89 -13.14
CA PHE A 191 9.03 1.65 -14.38
C PHE A 191 10.34 1.91 -15.13
N HIS A 192 11.41 2.24 -14.42
CA HIS A 192 12.72 2.45 -15.03
C HIS A 192 13.26 1.16 -15.65
N VAL A 193 13.14 0.01 -14.97
CA VAL A 193 13.57 -1.28 -15.52
C VAL A 193 12.72 -1.69 -16.71
N MET A 194 11.40 -1.47 -16.65
CA MET A 194 10.50 -1.73 -17.79
C MET A 194 10.84 -0.88 -19.02
N GLU A 195 11.30 0.36 -18.83
CA GLU A 195 11.67 1.23 -19.94
C GLU A 195 12.96 0.77 -20.65
N GLU A 196 13.94 0.29 -19.87
CA GLU A 196 15.23 -0.18 -20.38
C GLU A 196 15.18 -1.62 -20.93
N MET A 197 14.04 -2.31 -20.85
CA MET A 197 13.85 -3.63 -21.45
C MET A 197 13.72 -3.52 -22.98
N ASP A 198 14.38 -4.46 -23.68
CA ASP A 198 14.19 -4.67 -25.11
C ASP A 198 12.79 -5.24 -25.40
N GLU A 199 12.24 -4.93 -26.58
CA GLU A 199 10.92 -5.43 -27.00
C GLU A 199 10.89 -6.96 -27.20
N ASP A 200 12.03 -7.55 -27.58
CA ASP A 200 12.18 -8.98 -27.86
C ASP A 200 12.68 -9.79 -26.65
N ILE A 201 12.63 -9.21 -25.44
CA ILE A 201 13.09 -9.87 -24.21
C ILE A 201 12.29 -11.15 -23.94
N SER A 202 12.98 -12.22 -23.53
CA SER A 202 12.31 -13.47 -23.17
C SER A 202 11.42 -13.31 -21.92
N PRO A 203 10.31 -14.04 -21.79
CA PRO A 203 9.45 -13.98 -20.61
C PRO A 203 10.21 -14.25 -19.29
N ASP A 204 11.14 -15.21 -19.29
CA ASP A 204 11.93 -15.55 -18.10
C ASP A 204 12.89 -14.43 -17.70
N GLU A 205 13.60 -13.82 -18.65
CA GLU A 205 14.48 -12.70 -18.38
C GLU A 205 13.69 -11.46 -17.92
N ARG A 206 12.51 -11.23 -18.51
CA ARG A 206 11.59 -10.18 -18.09
C ARG A 206 11.13 -10.37 -16.65
N ALA A 207 10.68 -11.57 -16.30
CA ALA A 207 10.26 -11.93 -14.94
C ALA A 207 11.40 -11.70 -13.94
N GLN A 208 12.62 -12.13 -14.28
CA GLN A 208 13.80 -11.93 -13.44
C GLN A 208 14.08 -10.43 -13.20
N LYS A 209 14.15 -9.63 -14.27
CA LYS A 209 14.42 -8.18 -14.15
C LYS A 209 13.34 -7.46 -13.35
N LEU A 210 12.05 -7.80 -13.54
CA LEU A 210 10.95 -7.24 -12.76
C LEU A 210 11.05 -7.63 -11.27
N ALA A 211 11.36 -8.90 -10.99
CA ALA A 211 11.51 -9.37 -9.62
C ALA A 211 12.67 -8.65 -8.89
N GLU A 212 13.79 -8.47 -9.58
CA GLU A 212 14.94 -7.71 -9.08
C GLU A 212 14.56 -6.24 -8.84
N ALA A 213 13.87 -5.61 -9.79
CA ALA A 213 13.42 -4.22 -9.69
C ALA A 213 12.50 -3.98 -8.48
N ILE A 214 11.55 -4.88 -8.22
CA ILE A 214 10.65 -4.79 -7.07
C ILE A 214 11.44 -4.83 -5.76
N ARG A 215 12.37 -5.79 -5.62
CA ARG A 215 13.18 -5.95 -4.41
C ARG A 215 14.16 -4.80 -4.21
N LEU A 216 14.75 -4.29 -5.29
CA LEU A 216 15.60 -3.10 -5.28
C LEU A 216 14.80 -1.85 -4.88
N GLY A 217 13.63 -1.66 -5.48
CA GLY A 217 12.72 -0.57 -5.18
C GLY A 217 12.25 -0.59 -3.73
N TYR A 218 11.96 -1.77 -3.17
CA TYR A 218 11.66 -1.93 -1.75
C TYR A 218 12.89 -1.55 -0.89
N SER A 219 14.05 -2.16 -1.18
CA SER A 219 15.27 -1.98 -0.39
C SER A 219 15.74 -0.53 -0.35
N TYR A 220 15.73 0.15 -1.50
CA TYR A 220 16.04 1.57 -1.59
C TYR A 220 14.93 2.41 -0.97
N GLY A 221 13.67 2.05 -1.20
CA GLY A 221 12.53 2.79 -0.67
C GLY A 221 12.47 2.86 0.85
N LEU A 222 13.00 1.85 1.57
CA LEU A 222 13.07 1.83 3.04
C LEU A 222 13.89 2.98 3.64
N THR A 223 14.81 3.59 2.88
CA THR A 223 15.59 4.73 3.39
C THR A 223 14.71 5.94 3.71
N TYR A 224 13.54 6.07 3.10
CA TYR A 224 12.64 7.16 3.39
C TYR A 224 11.94 7.01 4.75
N PRO A 225 11.15 5.95 5.02
CA PRO A 225 10.50 5.82 6.32
C PRO A 225 11.51 5.60 7.46
N PHE A 226 12.56 4.81 7.26
CA PHE A 226 13.43 4.38 8.37
C PHE A 226 14.74 5.13 8.50
N ILE A 227 15.07 6.04 7.58
CA ILE A 227 16.21 6.95 7.73
C ILE A 227 15.71 8.38 7.74
N ASP A 228 15.10 8.82 6.65
CA ASP A 228 14.72 10.22 6.45
C ASP A 228 13.64 10.69 7.45
N ASP A 229 12.44 10.11 7.35
CA ASP A 229 11.28 10.46 8.15
C ASP A 229 11.52 10.16 9.65
N LEU A 230 12.22 9.06 9.96
CA LEU A 230 12.54 8.70 11.35
C LEU A 230 13.47 9.71 12.01
N LEU A 231 14.54 10.15 11.33
CA LEU A 231 15.47 11.14 11.87
C LEU A 231 14.84 12.54 11.94
N ASP A 232 13.81 12.84 11.11
CA ASP A 232 13.11 14.13 11.09
C ASP A 232 12.00 14.18 12.14
N SER A 233 11.48 13.03 12.55
CA SER A 233 10.49 12.93 13.61
C SER A 233 11.09 13.18 15.01
N ASP A 234 10.21 13.42 15.98
CA ASP A 234 10.56 13.52 17.40
C ASP A 234 10.62 12.15 18.13
N VAL A 235 10.58 11.04 17.37
CA VAL A 235 10.56 9.67 17.95
C VAL A 235 11.88 9.33 18.64
N LEU A 236 13.01 9.72 18.03
CA LEU A 236 14.35 9.47 18.58
C LEU A 236 14.85 10.70 19.33
N SER A 237 15.44 10.50 20.51
CA SER A 237 16.17 11.57 21.21
C SER A 237 17.41 12.02 20.43
N ASP A 238 17.92 13.23 20.68
CA ASP A 238 19.14 13.74 20.00
C ASP A 238 20.35 12.80 20.11
N LYS A 239 20.48 12.11 21.24
CA LYS A 239 21.52 11.10 21.46
C LYS A 239 21.31 9.89 20.56
N GLU A 240 20.07 9.41 20.45
CA GLU A 240 19.70 8.31 19.56
C GLU A 240 19.86 8.69 18.09
N LYS A 241 19.43 9.90 17.68
CA LYS A 241 19.63 10.42 16.32
C LYS A 241 21.11 10.44 15.93
N LYS A 242 21.99 10.91 16.84
CA LYS A 242 23.45 10.89 16.63
C LYS A 242 24.02 9.48 16.50
N GLN A 243 23.61 8.56 17.38
CA GLN A 243 24.04 7.16 17.32
C GLN A 243 23.57 6.49 16.01
N TYR A 244 22.31 6.72 15.62
CA TYR A 244 21.74 6.19 14.40
C TYR A 244 22.43 6.74 13.14
N SER A 245 22.71 8.04 13.12
CA SER A 245 23.40 8.69 12.01
C SER A 245 24.83 8.20 11.84
N HIS A 246 25.51 7.91 12.96
CA HIS A 246 26.83 7.28 12.94
C HIS A 246 26.81 5.89 12.30
N LEU A 247 25.79 5.05 12.59
CA LEU A 247 25.66 3.73 11.99
C LEU A 247 25.49 3.80 10.46
N ILE A 248 24.68 4.75 9.98
CA ILE A 248 24.46 4.96 8.54
C ILE A 248 25.76 5.42 7.89
N ARG A 249 26.45 6.42 8.47
CA ARG A 249 27.73 6.91 7.95
C ARG A 249 28.79 5.82 7.91
N ALA A 250 28.92 5.02 8.98
CA ALA A 250 29.82 3.87 9.02
C ALA A 250 29.47 2.83 7.94
N THR A 251 28.17 2.61 7.68
CA THR A 251 27.71 1.71 6.62
C THR A 251 28.14 2.18 5.23
N LEU A 252 27.94 3.46 4.93
CA LEU A 252 28.27 4.05 3.62
C LEU A 252 29.79 4.14 3.39
N THR A 253 30.56 4.40 4.45
CA THR A 253 32.03 4.56 4.36
C THR A 253 32.80 3.24 4.33
N THR A 254 32.30 2.19 4.99
CA THR A 254 32.95 0.87 5.05
C THR A 254 32.36 -0.13 4.05
N GLY A 255 31.17 0.17 3.52
CA GLY A 255 30.38 -0.76 2.73
C GLY A 255 29.84 -1.94 3.55
N SER A 256 29.80 -1.86 4.88
CA SER A 256 29.36 -2.93 5.78
C SER A 256 28.48 -2.37 6.90
N VAL A 257 27.38 -3.06 7.21
CA VAL A 257 26.45 -2.63 8.27
C VAL A 257 27.03 -2.99 9.63
N PRO A 258 27.37 -2.02 10.50
CA PRO A 258 27.90 -2.31 11.83
C PRO A 258 26.86 -3.05 12.70
N GLU A 259 27.34 -3.81 13.68
CA GLU A 259 26.46 -4.34 14.73
C GLU A 259 25.88 -3.22 15.58
N LEU A 260 24.62 -3.35 15.99
CA LEU A 260 23.85 -2.27 16.64
C LEU A 260 24.46 -1.80 17.98
N GLY A 261 25.22 -2.67 18.65
CA GLY A 261 25.82 -2.39 19.95
C GLY A 261 24.77 -2.23 21.07
N LYS A 262 25.16 -1.62 22.20
CA LYS A 262 24.22 -1.29 23.28
C LYS A 262 23.41 -0.04 22.92
N TRP A 263 22.09 -0.16 22.95
CA TRP A 263 21.17 0.96 22.78
C TRP A 263 20.65 1.42 24.14
N SER A 264 20.98 2.64 24.57
CA SER A 264 20.61 3.14 25.91
C SER A 264 19.27 3.88 25.96
N GLY A 265 18.59 4.07 24.82
CA GLY A 265 17.32 4.80 24.73
C GLY A 265 16.08 3.90 24.82
N SER A 266 14.92 4.51 24.98
CA SER A 266 13.62 3.81 25.09
C SER A 266 13.19 3.10 23.81
N ASN A 267 13.81 3.42 22.67
CA ASN A 267 13.45 2.89 21.36
C ASN A 267 14.27 1.65 20.93
N ALA A 268 14.91 0.95 21.87
CA ALA A 268 15.81 -0.16 21.57
C ALA A 268 15.18 -1.28 20.72
N ASN A 269 13.93 -1.67 20.99
CA ASN A 269 13.24 -2.69 20.20
C ASN A 269 12.92 -2.22 18.78
N LEU A 270 12.36 -1.01 18.65
CA LEU A 270 12.09 -0.37 17.36
C LEU A 270 13.35 -0.32 16.48
N ILE A 271 14.46 0.17 17.05
CA ILE A 271 15.71 0.30 16.33
C ILE A 271 16.31 -1.07 15.98
N LYS A 272 16.14 -2.09 16.82
CA LYS A 272 16.58 -3.45 16.51
C LYS A 272 15.86 -4.00 15.27
N ASP A 273 14.55 -3.81 15.20
CA ASP A 273 13.74 -4.30 14.08
C ASP A 273 14.08 -3.53 12.78
N ILE A 274 14.16 -2.21 12.86
CA ILE A 274 14.56 -1.34 11.75
C ILE A 274 15.98 -1.66 11.26
N HIS A 275 16.94 -1.85 12.18
CA HIS A 275 18.32 -2.19 11.85
C HIS A 275 18.41 -3.53 11.11
N SER A 276 17.64 -4.53 11.54
CA SER A 276 17.58 -5.83 10.86
C SER A 276 17.06 -5.70 9.43
N GLU A 277 15.97 -4.96 9.23
CA GLU A 277 15.35 -4.78 7.92
C GLU A 277 16.26 -3.98 6.97
N LEU A 278 16.85 -2.87 7.44
CA LEU A 278 17.81 -2.09 6.66
C LEU A 278 19.10 -2.88 6.37
N LYS A 279 19.54 -3.76 7.27
CA LYS A 279 20.70 -4.62 7.05
C LYS A 279 20.46 -5.63 5.92
N GLU A 280 19.26 -6.21 5.86
CA GLU A 280 18.86 -7.10 4.75
C GLU A 280 18.79 -6.33 3.43
N ALA A 281 18.10 -5.19 3.41
CA ALA A 281 17.96 -4.33 2.25
C ALA A 281 19.33 -3.87 1.70
N PHE A 282 20.22 -3.43 2.59
CA PHE A 282 21.58 -3.02 2.21
C PHE A 282 22.38 -4.16 1.59
N LYS A 283 22.34 -5.36 2.20
CA LYS A 283 23.02 -6.54 1.64
C LYS A 283 22.49 -6.87 0.26
N TYR A 284 21.17 -6.83 0.08
CA TYR A 284 20.54 -7.09 -1.21
C TYR A 284 21.02 -6.08 -2.27
N MET A 285 20.93 -4.77 -1.98
CA MET A 285 21.42 -3.73 -2.90
C MET A 285 22.90 -3.93 -3.25
N LYS A 286 23.76 -4.18 -2.25
CA LYS A 286 25.21 -4.36 -2.45
C LYS A 286 25.54 -5.56 -3.35
N VAL A 287 24.81 -6.66 -3.23
CA VAL A 287 25.01 -7.86 -4.07
C VAL A 287 24.62 -7.59 -5.52
N GLN A 288 23.57 -6.81 -5.75
CA GLN A 288 23.10 -6.47 -7.10
C GLN A 288 24.00 -5.43 -7.81
N GLN A 289 24.84 -4.68 -7.09
CA GLN A 289 25.76 -3.72 -7.70
C GLN A 289 26.90 -4.39 -8.46
N ARG A 290 27.09 -3.99 -9.73
CA ARG A 290 28.27 -4.34 -10.53
C ARG A 290 29.56 -3.80 -9.90
N PRO A 291 30.70 -4.49 -10.01
CA PRO A 291 31.97 -4.02 -9.45
C PRO A 291 32.36 -2.62 -9.90
N GLU A 292 32.04 -2.25 -11.14
CA GLU A 292 32.42 -0.99 -11.77
C GLU A 292 31.61 0.20 -11.22
N THR A 293 30.31 0.02 -10.96
CA THR A 293 29.39 1.07 -10.47
C THR A 293 29.27 1.10 -8.95
N ARG A 294 29.80 0.08 -8.26
CA ARG A 294 29.70 -0.02 -6.79
C ARG A 294 30.29 1.20 -6.08
N LYS A 295 31.42 1.72 -6.58
CA LYS A 295 32.09 2.87 -5.94
C LYS A 295 31.23 4.13 -6.06
N SER A 296 30.73 4.45 -7.26
CA SER A 296 29.88 5.62 -7.49
C SER A 296 28.57 5.54 -6.70
N PHE A 297 27.96 4.35 -6.58
CA PHE A 297 26.80 4.12 -5.71
C PHE A 297 27.04 4.60 -4.27
N PHE A 298 28.16 4.18 -3.66
CA PHE A 298 28.47 4.54 -2.28
C PHE A 298 28.83 6.02 -2.13
N GLU A 299 29.50 6.60 -3.13
CA GLU A 299 29.81 8.03 -3.15
C GLU A 299 28.54 8.88 -3.25
N ASP A 300 27.63 8.57 -4.18
CA ASP A 300 26.36 9.27 -4.35
C ASP A 300 25.45 9.11 -3.14
N ALA A 301 25.37 7.90 -2.56
CA ALA A 301 24.63 7.64 -1.33
C ALA A 301 25.20 8.41 -0.13
N TYR A 302 26.52 8.53 -0.02
CA TYR A 302 27.17 9.34 1.00
C TYR A 302 26.87 10.82 0.81
N VAL A 303 27.00 11.35 -0.42
CA VAL A 303 26.70 12.76 -0.73
C VAL A 303 25.26 13.09 -0.41
N PHE A 304 24.31 12.23 -0.80
CA PHE A 304 22.90 12.37 -0.46
C PHE A 304 22.68 12.44 1.04
N TYR A 305 23.16 11.42 1.78
CA TYR A 305 22.92 11.34 3.22
C TYR A 305 23.58 12.48 4.00
N HIS A 306 24.83 12.80 3.66
CA HIS A 306 25.57 13.86 4.35
C HIS A 306 24.97 15.24 4.09
N SER A 307 24.52 15.53 2.86
CA SER A 307 23.85 16.80 2.57
C SER A 307 22.50 16.94 3.27
N GLN A 308 21.75 15.85 3.47
CA GLN A 308 20.55 15.86 4.32
C GLN A 308 20.88 16.14 5.79
N GLU A 309 21.95 15.56 6.32
CA GLU A 309 22.39 15.80 7.70
C GLU A 309 22.81 17.26 7.93
N VAL A 310 23.59 17.82 7.00
CA VAL A 310 23.97 19.25 7.02
C VAL A 310 22.75 20.16 7.01
N ASP A 311 21.70 19.79 6.27
CA ASP A 311 20.45 20.55 6.21
C ASP A 311 19.62 20.44 7.50
N ARG A 312 19.52 19.24 8.05
CA ARG A 312 18.76 18.93 9.29
C ARG A 312 19.31 19.62 10.53
N LEU A 313 20.61 19.89 10.56
CA LEU A 313 21.27 20.59 11.67
C LEU A 313 21.06 22.12 11.64
N LYS A 314 20.41 22.66 10.61
CA LYS A 314 20.17 24.10 10.53
C LYS A 314 19.08 24.53 11.50
N GLU A 315 19.30 25.65 12.16
CA GLU A 315 18.31 26.25 13.05
C GLU A 315 17.83 27.59 12.48
N LEU A 316 16.51 27.75 12.38
CA LEU A 316 15.92 28.97 11.85
C LEU A 316 16.24 30.20 12.71
N SER A 317 16.72 30.02 13.95
CA SER A 317 17.19 31.07 14.86
C SER A 317 18.52 31.73 14.43
N ASN A 318 19.36 31.02 13.67
CA ASN A 318 20.66 31.49 13.24
C ASN A 318 20.53 32.47 12.06
N ALA A 319 20.83 33.75 12.30
CA ALA A 319 20.70 34.81 11.29
C ALA A 319 21.89 34.93 10.33
N ASN A 320 22.91 34.08 10.44
CA ASN A 320 24.21 34.27 9.79
C ASN A 320 24.49 33.26 8.66
N TYR A 321 23.53 32.43 8.25
CA TYR A 321 23.74 31.56 7.10
C TYR A 321 24.03 32.39 5.84
N THR A 322 25.01 31.92 5.08
CA THR A 322 25.32 32.38 3.73
C THR A 322 24.35 31.78 2.72
N ASN A 323 24.23 32.38 1.54
CA ASN A 323 23.44 31.80 0.46
C ASN A 323 23.97 30.40 0.07
N GLU A 324 25.29 30.18 0.08
CA GLU A 324 25.87 28.87 -0.23
C GLU A 324 25.44 27.79 0.78
N GLU A 325 25.46 28.07 2.08
CA GLU A 325 25.00 27.15 3.13
C GLU A 325 23.50 26.81 3.01
N LEU A 326 22.69 27.74 2.50
CA LEU A 326 21.27 27.52 2.26
C LEU A 326 21.01 26.65 1.03
N TYR A 327 21.70 26.90 -0.09
CA TYR A 327 21.35 26.29 -1.37
C TYR A 327 22.20 25.09 -1.78
N ILE A 328 23.48 25.02 -1.42
CA ILE A 328 24.36 23.92 -1.86
C ILE A 328 23.90 22.55 -1.31
N PRO A 329 23.63 22.38 0.00
CA PRO A 329 23.14 21.10 0.52
C PRO A 329 21.82 20.66 -0.13
N ILE A 330 20.97 21.63 -0.50
CA ILE A 330 19.72 21.40 -1.21
C ILE A 330 19.95 20.88 -2.64
N ILE A 331 20.89 21.48 -3.38
CA ILE A 331 21.28 21.01 -4.71
C ILE A 331 21.80 19.58 -4.62
N LEU A 332 22.67 19.30 -3.65
CA LEU A 332 23.27 17.98 -3.47
C LEU A 332 22.24 16.92 -3.10
N LYS A 333 21.39 17.16 -2.08
CA LYS A 333 20.41 16.17 -1.64
C LYS A 333 19.38 15.86 -2.73
N SER A 334 18.91 16.89 -3.43
CA SER A 334 17.86 16.73 -4.45
C SER A 334 18.37 16.03 -5.72
N SER A 335 19.60 16.30 -6.16
CA SER A 335 20.22 15.64 -7.31
C SER A 335 20.65 14.20 -7.01
N SER A 336 21.34 13.98 -5.89
CA SER A 336 21.90 12.67 -5.53
C SER A 336 20.83 11.61 -5.32
N SER A 337 19.67 11.96 -4.74
CA SER A 337 18.53 11.05 -4.58
C SER A 337 18.05 10.39 -5.88
N ARG A 338 18.26 11.06 -7.02
CA ARG A 338 17.85 10.59 -8.35
C ARG A 338 18.97 9.83 -9.06
N LEU A 339 20.23 10.24 -8.85
CA LEU A 339 21.40 9.54 -9.40
C LEU A 339 21.54 8.13 -8.82
N ILE A 340 21.26 7.95 -7.53
CA ILE A 340 21.33 6.65 -6.85
C ILE A 340 20.42 5.61 -7.53
N VAL A 341 19.23 5.99 -7.99
CA VAL A 341 18.25 5.04 -8.57
C VAL A 341 18.81 4.31 -9.80
N ARG A 342 19.51 5.00 -10.70
CA ARG A 342 20.13 4.38 -11.88
C ARG A 342 21.26 3.42 -11.50
N SER A 343 22.05 3.80 -10.50
CA SER A 343 23.09 2.91 -9.99
C SER A 343 22.47 1.67 -9.37
N VAL A 344 21.37 1.81 -8.61
CA VAL A 344 20.66 0.70 -7.97
C VAL A 344 20.23 -0.36 -8.97
N ILE A 345 19.80 0.02 -10.17
CA ILE A 345 19.31 -0.89 -11.22
C ILE A 345 20.36 -1.24 -12.30
N ASN A 346 21.61 -0.79 -12.14
CA ASN A 346 22.70 -1.00 -13.12
C ASN A 346 22.38 -0.53 -14.55
N ALA A 347 21.66 0.58 -14.66
CA ALA A 347 21.38 1.23 -15.93
C ALA A 347 22.69 1.66 -16.62
N PRO A 348 22.80 1.64 -17.97
CA PRO A 348 23.99 2.11 -18.68
C PRO A 348 24.34 3.57 -18.33
N GLU A 349 25.62 3.94 -18.36
CA GLU A 349 26.03 5.33 -18.19
C GLU A 349 25.49 6.19 -19.35
N ASP A 350 24.76 7.24 -19.01
CA ASP A 350 24.30 8.29 -19.92
C ASP A 350 24.72 9.63 -19.31
N ASP A 351 25.78 10.23 -19.86
CA ASP A 351 26.28 11.55 -19.42
C ASP A 351 25.21 12.64 -19.55
N GLY A 352 24.33 12.51 -20.54
CA GLY A 352 23.15 13.36 -20.70
C GLY A 352 22.19 13.20 -19.54
N PHE A 353 21.90 11.96 -19.11
CA PHE A 353 21.06 11.70 -17.93
C PHE A 353 21.65 12.32 -16.67
N ASN A 354 22.92 12.04 -16.37
CA ASN A 354 23.57 12.51 -15.14
C ASN A 354 23.56 14.03 -15.04
N SER A 355 23.73 14.71 -16.18
CA SER A 355 23.63 16.16 -16.31
C SER A 355 22.18 16.65 -16.12
N ARG A 356 21.22 16.12 -16.89
CA ARG A 356 19.81 16.52 -16.82
C ARG A 356 19.23 16.34 -15.41
N THR A 357 19.47 15.19 -14.80
CA THR A 357 19.00 14.83 -13.45
C THR A 357 19.60 15.73 -12.37
N PHE A 358 20.90 16.05 -12.47
CA PHE A 358 21.57 16.94 -11.53
C PHE A 358 20.91 18.33 -11.50
N TYR A 359 20.70 18.95 -12.67
CA TYR A 359 20.10 20.28 -12.76
C TYR A 359 18.61 20.30 -12.40
N TYR A 360 17.89 19.21 -12.67
CA TYR A 360 16.45 19.10 -12.39
C TYR A 360 16.13 18.93 -10.89
N GLY A 361 17.09 18.48 -10.07
CA GLY A 361 16.90 18.26 -8.63
C GLY A 361 16.37 19.49 -7.88
N ILE A 362 17.08 20.62 -7.99
CA ILE A 362 16.74 21.87 -7.29
C ILE A 362 15.40 22.46 -7.73
N TYR A 363 14.99 22.25 -8.98
CA TYR A 363 13.67 22.71 -9.47
C TYR A 363 12.53 22.12 -8.64
N ASN A 364 12.55 20.80 -8.39
CA ASN A 364 11.51 20.17 -7.58
C ASN A 364 11.62 20.59 -6.12
N GLN A 365 12.83 20.67 -5.56
CA GLN A 365 13.00 21.06 -4.15
C GLN A 365 12.44 22.47 -3.91
N LEU A 366 12.74 23.45 -4.76
CA LEU A 366 12.19 24.80 -4.60
C LEU A 366 10.67 24.83 -4.79
N ALA A 367 10.11 24.02 -5.69
CA ALA A 367 8.66 23.92 -5.86
C ALA A 367 7.97 23.32 -4.62
N ASP A 368 8.57 22.29 -4.04
CA ASP A 368 8.08 21.63 -2.82
C ASP A 368 8.22 22.57 -1.61
N ASP A 369 9.39 23.19 -1.38
CA ASP A 369 9.61 24.16 -0.30
C ASP A 369 8.68 25.38 -0.41
N PHE A 370 8.39 25.85 -1.63
CA PHE A 370 7.40 26.92 -1.83
C PHE A 370 6.00 26.46 -1.42
N THR A 371 5.66 25.21 -1.76
CA THR A 371 4.36 24.64 -1.41
C THR A 371 4.26 24.50 0.10
N ASP A 372 5.28 23.96 0.77
CA ASP A 372 5.18 23.59 2.19
C ASP A 372 5.69 24.69 3.16
N MET A 373 6.07 25.87 2.64
CA MET A 373 6.68 26.99 3.38
C MET A 373 6.03 27.32 4.73
N PHE A 374 4.70 27.23 4.84
CA PHE A 374 3.98 27.60 6.07
C PHE A 374 3.99 26.49 7.10
N ASP A 375 4.02 25.24 6.65
CA ASP A 375 4.10 24.08 7.53
C ASP A 375 5.56 23.91 8.00
N ASP A 376 6.54 24.14 7.11
CA ASP A 376 7.96 24.23 7.45
C ASP A 376 8.24 25.34 8.46
N MET A 377 7.63 26.52 8.28
CA MET A 377 7.76 27.63 9.23
C MET A 377 7.25 27.26 10.62
N LYS A 378 6.12 26.53 10.72
CA LYS A 378 5.60 26.04 12.01
C LYS A 378 6.52 25.01 12.64
N ALA A 379 7.17 24.18 11.82
CA ALA A 379 8.14 23.19 12.26
C ALA A 379 9.53 23.78 12.57
N ASN A 380 9.73 25.11 12.40
CA ASN A 380 11.03 25.78 12.47
C ASN A 380 12.09 25.19 11.52
N ALA A 381 11.67 24.56 10.43
CA ALA A 381 12.56 24.01 9.42
C ALA A 381 13.23 25.14 8.61
N VAL A 382 14.52 24.97 8.31
CA VAL A 382 15.28 25.94 7.49
C VAL A 382 15.22 25.51 6.03
N THR A 383 14.39 26.22 5.27
CA THR A 383 14.35 26.14 3.80
C THR A 383 14.71 27.52 3.23
N PRO A 384 15.06 27.62 1.93
CA PRO A 384 15.32 28.92 1.31
C PRO A 384 14.15 29.89 1.48
N TYR A 385 12.91 29.38 1.45
CA TYR A 385 11.71 30.17 1.65
C TYR A 385 11.51 30.61 3.10
N THR A 386 11.61 29.69 4.08
CA THR A 386 11.41 30.06 5.50
C THR A 386 12.49 31.02 5.98
N TYR A 387 13.74 30.81 5.55
CA TYR A 387 14.86 31.69 5.89
C TYR A 387 14.70 33.08 5.29
N TYR A 388 14.35 33.17 4.01
CA TYR A 388 14.10 34.46 3.35
C TYR A 388 12.95 35.22 4.01
N ILE A 389 11.81 34.56 4.27
CA ILE A 389 10.67 35.18 4.97
C ILE A 389 11.12 35.81 6.30
N LYS A 390 11.95 35.10 7.07
CA LYS A 390 12.39 35.58 8.39
C LYS A 390 13.40 36.72 8.35
N TYR A 391 14.29 36.75 7.37
CA TYR A 391 15.48 37.60 7.42
C TYR A 391 15.62 38.63 6.29
N HIS A 392 14.80 38.58 5.23
CA HIS A 392 14.92 39.47 4.06
C HIS A 392 14.84 40.97 4.37
N GLU A 393 14.13 41.38 5.43
CA GLU A 393 14.05 42.80 5.83
C GLU A 393 15.37 43.34 6.40
N ILE A 394 16.18 42.46 7.00
CA ILE A 394 17.45 42.83 7.65
C ILE A 394 18.70 42.38 6.88
N ARG A 395 18.56 41.41 5.97
CA ARG A 395 19.64 40.85 5.14
C ARG A 395 19.32 41.06 3.66
N THR A 396 19.83 42.17 3.09
CA THR A 396 19.62 42.53 1.68
C THR A 396 20.47 41.72 0.70
N ASP A 397 21.44 40.94 1.20
CA ASP A 397 22.29 40.04 0.43
C ASP A 397 21.62 38.69 0.11
N LEU A 398 20.47 38.40 0.71
CA LEU A 398 19.76 37.13 0.48
C LEU A 398 19.21 37.04 -0.93
N ILE A 399 19.41 35.89 -1.56
CA ILE A 399 18.79 35.57 -2.84
C ILE A 399 17.33 35.24 -2.59
N ASN A 400 16.45 35.92 -3.33
CA ASN A 400 15.03 35.60 -3.35
C ASN A 400 14.81 34.21 -3.95
N PRO A 401 14.32 33.22 -3.18
CA PRO A 401 14.16 31.85 -3.64
C PRO A 401 13.15 31.71 -4.78
N PHE A 402 12.17 32.61 -4.87
CA PHE A 402 11.21 32.64 -5.98
C PHE A 402 11.84 33.11 -7.29
N GLU A 403 12.75 34.08 -7.25
CA GLU A 403 13.51 34.49 -8.44
C GLU A 403 14.50 33.41 -8.87
N LEU A 404 15.13 32.72 -7.91
CA LEU A 404 15.99 31.58 -8.18
C LEU A 404 15.20 30.43 -8.83
N TYR A 405 13.99 30.12 -8.35
CA TYR A 405 13.11 29.11 -8.93
C TYR A 405 12.85 29.34 -10.43
N TRP A 406 12.51 30.57 -10.83
CA TRP A 406 12.33 30.92 -12.24
C TRP A 406 13.65 30.88 -13.03
N THR A 407 14.77 31.25 -12.40
CA THR A 407 16.08 31.14 -13.02
C THR A 407 16.45 29.68 -13.30
N VAL A 408 16.15 28.77 -12.37
CA VAL A 408 16.31 27.32 -12.57
C VAL A 408 15.44 26.83 -13.74
N ILE A 409 14.17 27.27 -13.82
CA ILE A 409 13.29 26.92 -14.95
C ILE A 409 13.90 27.38 -16.29
N SER A 410 14.35 28.63 -16.38
CA SER A 410 15.00 29.15 -17.58
C SER A 410 16.26 28.35 -17.91
N HIS A 411 17.06 28.00 -16.90
CA HIS A 411 18.26 27.20 -17.09
C HIS A 411 17.93 25.80 -17.63
N LEU A 412 16.92 25.14 -17.07
CA LEU A 412 16.45 23.85 -17.55
C LEU A 412 16.00 23.92 -19.01
N ILE A 413 15.17 24.89 -19.37
CA ILE A 413 14.64 25.00 -20.73
C ILE A 413 15.78 25.24 -21.74
N HIS A 414 16.63 26.24 -21.52
CA HIS A 414 17.57 26.69 -22.55
C HIS A 414 18.94 26.01 -22.52
N HIS A 415 19.42 25.62 -21.35
CA HIS A 415 20.76 25.05 -21.20
C HIS A 415 20.77 23.53 -21.04
N VAL A 416 19.68 22.94 -20.53
CA VAL A 416 19.58 21.49 -20.28
C VAL A 416 18.77 20.77 -21.36
N TYR A 417 17.62 21.33 -21.75
CA TYR A 417 16.75 20.79 -22.81
C TYR A 417 16.85 21.56 -24.13
N HIS A 418 17.85 22.42 -24.28
CA HIS A 418 18.20 23.10 -25.54
C HIS A 418 17.03 23.81 -26.24
N SER A 419 16.09 24.36 -25.46
CA SER A 419 14.86 25.02 -25.94
C SER A 419 13.89 24.10 -26.70
N ASP A 420 13.90 22.80 -26.41
CA ASP A 420 12.89 21.86 -26.88
C ASP A 420 11.48 22.33 -26.50
N THR A 421 10.57 22.31 -27.48
CA THR A 421 9.22 22.87 -27.33
C THR A 421 8.39 22.03 -26.37
N LYS A 422 8.52 20.69 -26.42
CA LYS A 422 7.75 19.79 -25.54
C LYS A 422 8.24 19.87 -24.09
N ALA A 423 9.55 19.88 -23.86
CA ALA A 423 10.13 20.06 -22.54
C ALA A 423 9.76 21.42 -21.95
N SER A 424 9.83 22.50 -22.75
CA SER A 424 9.39 23.83 -22.34
C SER A 424 7.91 23.82 -21.93
N GLU A 425 7.04 23.21 -22.73
CA GLU A 425 5.60 23.12 -22.44
C GLU A 425 5.35 22.38 -21.12
N VAL A 426 5.95 21.20 -20.93
CA VAL A 426 5.78 20.38 -19.73
C VAL A 426 6.31 21.07 -18.46
N ILE A 427 7.47 21.73 -18.52
CA ILE A 427 8.06 22.44 -17.37
C ILE A 427 7.19 23.63 -16.97
N LEU A 428 6.75 24.44 -17.95
CA LEU A 428 5.90 25.61 -17.67
C LEU A 428 4.52 25.20 -17.18
N ASP A 429 3.92 24.15 -17.76
CA ASP A 429 2.67 23.56 -17.27
C ASP A 429 2.79 23.15 -15.81
N ARG A 430 3.88 22.48 -15.45
CA ARG A 430 4.11 22.03 -14.08
C ARG A 430 4.28 23.21 -13.13
N ALA A 431 5.05 24.23 -13.53
CA ALA A 431 5.27 25.43 -12.73
C ALA A 431 3.98 26.22 -12.48
N ILE A 432 3.18 26.48 -13.54
CA ILE A 432 1.91 27.20 -13.43
C ILE A 432 0.89 26.40 -12.62
N ASN A 433 0.78 25.10 -12.86
CA ASN A 433 -0.11 24.21 -12.10
C ASN A 433 0.25 24.19 -10.60
N GLY A 434 1.56 24.19 -10.26
CA GLY A 434 2.02 24.31 -8.87
C GLY A 434 1.49 25.58 -8.18
N LEU A 435 1.63 26.73 -8.84
CA LEU A 435 1.13 28.01 -8.32
C LEU A 435 -0.40 28.06 -8.24
N LYS A 436 -1.11 27.50 -9.22
CA LYS A 436 -2.58 27.39 -9.19
C LYS A 436 -3.04 26.60 -7.98
N ARG A 437 -2.42 25.45 -7.73
CA ARG A 437 -2.74 24.59 -6.57
C ARG A 437 -2.42 25.27 -5.25
N PHE A 438 -1.30 25.96 -5.17
CA PHE A 438 -0.95 26.73 -3.98
C PHE A 438 -2.00 27.82 -3.70
N LYS A 439 -2.46 28.53 -4.74
CA LYS A 439 -3.55 29.52 -4.64
C LYS A 439 -4.88 28.91 -4.21
N GLU A 440 -5.26 27.76 -4.78
CA GLU A 440 -6.47 27.03 -4.40
C GLU A 440 -6.43 26.60 -2.93
N ARG A 441 -5.30 26.08 -2.46
CA ARG A 441 -5.12 25.60 -1.08
C ARG A 441 -5.05 26.73 -0.05
N MET A 442 -4.37 27.84 -0.36
CA MET A 442 -4.15 28.95 0.58
C MET A 442 -5.21 30.05 0.54
N GLY A 443 -6.04 30.07 -0.51
CA GLY A 443 -6.96 31.16 -0.77
C GLY A 443 -6.29 32.35 -1.49
N THR A 444 -7.10 33.15 -2.18
CA THR A 444 -6.60 34.22 -3.07
C THR A 444 -5.89 35.34 -2.31
N GLU A 445 -6.37 35.71 -1.13
CA GLU A 445 -5.79 36.79 -0.31
C GLU A 445 -4.37 36.43 0.14
N LYS A 446 -4.22 35.31 0.86
CA LYS A 446 -2.94 34.82 1.34
C LYS A 446 -1.95 34.56 0.20
N TYR A 447 -2.43 34.02 -0.92
CA TYR A 447 -1.63 33.86 -2.13
C TYR A 447 -1.09 35.20 -2.64
N ASN A 448 -1.94 36.24 -2.71
CA ASN A 448 -1.51 37.56 -3.16
C ASN A 448 -0.47 38.17 -2.22
N ASP A 449 -0.57 37.94 -0.91
CA ASP A 449 0.42 38.45 0.05
C ASP A 449 1.77 37.75 -0.09
N VAL A 450 1.77 36.43 -0.28
CA VAL A 450 2.98 35.66 -0.62
C VAL A 450 3.60 36.20 -1.92
N MET A 451 2.79 36.42 -2.95
CA MET A 451 3.29 36.96 -4.22
C MET A 451 3.84 38.38 -4.04
N LYS A 452 3.20 39.26 -3.26
CA LYS A 452 3.73 40.60 -2.96
C LYS A 452 5.11 40.51 -2.33
N LEU A 453 5.29 39.61 -1.35
CA LEU A 453 6.57 39.41 -0.67
C LEU A 453 7.68 39.00 -1.65
N PHE A 454 7.42 38.01 -2.50
CA PHE A 454 8.44 37.42 -3.36
C PHE A 454 8.64 38.12 -4.72
N THR A 455 7.83 39.12 -5.08
CA THR A 455 7.85 39.72 -6.44
C THR A 455 8.01 41.24 -6.47
N THR A 456 8.40 41.84 -5.35
CA THR A 456 8.55 43.31 -5.17
C THR A 456 9.42 44.01 -6.23
N GLY A 457 10.37 43.30 -6.87
CA GLY A 457 11.34 43.89 -7.79
C GLY A 457 11.00 43.86 -9.29
N ASN A 458 9.90 43.23 -9.75
CA ASN A 458 9.55 43.19 -11.17
C ASN A 458 8.04 42.99 -11.45
N SER A 459 7.30 44.09 -11.60
CA SER A 459 5.83 44.08 -11.73
C SER A 459 5.34 43.43 -13.02
N ASN A 460 6.01 43.63 -14.16
CA ASN A 460 5.52 43.17 -15.46
C ASN A 460 5.60 41.65 -15.62
N PHE A 461 6.74 41.05 -15.26
CA PHE A 461 6.90 39.59 -15.30
C PHE A 461 5.97 38.90 -14.30
N ASN A 462 5.84 39.44 -13.08
CA ASN A 462 4.89 38.90 -12.12
C ASN A 462 3.44 39.00 -12.64
N GLN A 463 3.03 40.14 -13.20
CA GLN A 463 1.70 40.27 -13.81
C GLN A 463 1.44 39.22 -14.90
N LEU A 464 2.46 38.87 -15.69
CA LEU A 464 2.39 37.79 -16.66
C LEU A 464 2.12 36.45 -15.96
N ILE A 465 2.92 36.07 -14.95
CA ILE A 465 2.73 34.84 -14.17
C ILE A 465 1.34 34.80 -13.53
N GLN A 466 0.91 35.88 -12.86
CA GLN A 466 -0.41 35.96 -12.24
C GLN A 466 -1.54 35.80 -13.26
N ASN A 467 -1.37 36.35 -14.46
CA ASN A 467 -2.32 36.18 -15.54
C ASN A 467 -2.36 34.73 -16.05
N MET A 468 -1.22 34.04 -16.14
CA MET A 468 -1.15 32.62 -16.48
C MET A 468 -1.82 31.76 -15.41
N VAL A 469 -1.50 31.95 -14.14
CA VAL A 469 -2.13 31.24 -13.00
C VAL A 469 -3.66 31.42 -13.01
N ARG A 470 -4.16 32.61 -13.36
CA ARG A 470 -5.60 32.87 -13.43
C ARG A 470 -6.29 32.24 -14.64
N LYS A 471 -5.66 32.25 -15.82
CA LYS A 471 -6.33 31.98 -17.10
C LYS A 471 -5.96 30.66 -17.77
N ALA A 472 -4.84 30.05 -17.40
CA ALA A 472 -4.39 28.84 -18.05
C ALA A 472 -5.35 27.69 -17.78
N ASP A 473 -5.83 27.06 -18.84
CA ASP A 473 -6.60 25.82 -18.77
C ASP A 473 -5.71 24.62 -19.12
N ASP A 474 -6.19 23.44 -18.76
CA ASP A 474 -5.55 22.17 -19.10
C ASP A 474 -4.07 22.13 -18.70
N VAL A 475 -3.74 22.40 -17.43
CA VAL A 475 -2.38 22.26 -16.85
C VAL A 475 -2.27 21.15 -15.80
N ASP A 476 -3.35 20.38 -15.61
CA ASP A 476 -3.43 19.30 -14.62
C ASP A 476 -2.60 18.06 -15.05
N PHE A 477 -2.07 17.32 -14.08
CA PHE A 477 -1.26 16.11 -14.30
C PHE A 477 -1.88 14.90 -13.61
N PHE A 478 -1.73 13.72 -14.22
CA PHE A 478 -2.21 12.42 -13.76
C PHE A 478 -1.50 11.93 -12.52
N ASP A 479 -0.21 12.27 -12.33
CA ASP A 479 0.56 11.86 -11.15
C ASP A 479 -0.10 12.30 -9.83
N LYS A 480 -0.70 13.49 -9.81
CA LYS A 480 -1.44 14.00 -8.65
C LYS A 480 -2.73 13.21 -8.42
N LEU A 481 -3.48 12.95 -9.48
CA LEU A 481 -4.75 12.26 -9.39
C LEU A 481 -4.54 10.81 -8.93
N LEU A 482 -3.51 10.13 -9.43
CA LEU A 482 -3.07 8.83 -8.92
C LEU A 482 -2.63 8.91 -7.46
N ARG A 483 -1.79 9.88 -7.11
CA ARG A 483 -1.32 10.09 -5.74
C ARG A 483 -2.48 10.27 -4.77
N ASP A 484 -3.39 11.19 -5.08
CA ASP A 484 -4.50 11.55 -4.21
C ASP A 484 -5.48 10.36 -4.12
N HIS A 485 -5.66 9.59 -5.20
CA HIS A 485 -6.41 8.34 -5.20
C HIS A 485 -5.76 7.27 -4.31
N VAL A 486 -4.45 7.02 -4.42
CA VAL A 486 -3.71 6.06 -3.58
C VAL A 486 -3.79 6.45 -2.10
N ILE A 487 -3.59 7.72 -1.76
CA ILE A 487 -3.72 8.20 -0.36
C ILE A 487 -5.14 7.97 0.15
N THR A 488 -6.14 8.32 -0.65
CA THR A 488 -7.55 8.15 -0.26
C THR A 488 -7.88 6.68 -0.07
N ASN A 489 -7.41 5.80 -0.96
CA ASN A 489 -7.60 4.36 -0.83
C ASN A 489 -6.91 3.80 0.41
N LEU A 490 -5.62 4.13 0.66
CA LEU A 490 -4.91 3.66 1.86
C LEU A 490 -5.61 4.11 3.16
N LYS A 491 -6.04 5.37 3.22
CA LYS A 491 -6.80 5.89 4.37
C LYS A 491 -8.15 5.21 4.54
N ASN A 492 -8.88 5.00 3.45
CA ASN A 492 -10.16 4.31 3.47
C ASN A 492 -9.97 2.85 3.88
N GLU A 493 -8.97 2.15 3.34
CA GLU A 493 -8.67 0.76 3.69
C GLU A 493 -8.31 0.61 5.17
N ARG A 494 -7.47 1.50 5.72
CA ARG A 494 -7.17 1.49 7.17
C ARG A 494 -8.41 1.74 8.00
N LYS A 495 -9.22 2.74 7.64
CA LYS A 495 -10.47 3.05 8.34
C LYS A 495 -11.45 1.88 8.29
N GLU A 496 -11.66 1.29 7.12
CA GLU A 496 -12.54 0.13 6.95
C GLU A 496 -12.02 -1.09 7.71
N GLN A 497 -10.69 -1.28 7.80
CA GLN A 497 -10.07 -2.35 8.59
C GLN A 497 -10.28 -2.14 10.10
N GLU A 498 -10.21 -0.89 10.59
CA GLU A 498 -10.56 -0.54 11.97
C GLU A 498 -12.05 -0.78 12.24
N GLU A 499 -12.93 -0.35 11.34
CA GLU A 499 -14.37 -0.59 11.42
C GLU A 499 -14.69 -2.09 11.41
N PHE A 500 -14.04 -2.88 10.55
CA PHE A 500 -14.14 -4.33 10.53
C PHE A 500 -13.75 -4.94 11.88
N SER A 501 -12.60 -4.54 12.44
CA SER A 501 -12.09 -5.06 13.70
C SER A 501 -13.02 -4.73 14.87
N ASN A 502 -13.49 -3.49 14.94
CA ASN A 502 -14.44 -3.03 15.95
C ASN A 502 -15.80 -3.75 15.83
N LEU A 503 -16.28 -3.96 14.61
CA LEU A 503 -17.52 -4.68 14.35
C LEU A 503 -17.40 -6.14 14.77
N VAL A 504 -16.32 -6.83 14.37
CA VAL A 504 -16.05 -8.22 14.76
C VAL A 504 -16.03 -8.36 16.28
N GLU A 505 -15.36 -7.47 17.00
CA GLU A 505 -15.25 -7.53 18.46
C GLU A 505 -16.59 -7.25 19.16
N SER A 506 -17.32 -6.23 18.71
CA SER A 506 -18.64 -5.87 19.23
C SER A 506 -19.66 -7.00 19.03
N VAL A 507 -19.69 -7.59 17.83
CA VAL A 507 -20.60 -8.69 17.50
C VAL A 507 -20.18 -9.97 18.24
N ARG A 508 -18.88 -10.26 18.37
CA ARG A 508 -18.37 -11.38 19.17
C ARG A 508 -18.85 -11.29 20.62
N THR A 509 -18.77 -10.10 21.23
CA THR A 509 -19.23 -9.87 22.60
C THR A 509 -20.73 -10.15 22.74
N GLN A 510 -21.55 -9.68 21.79
CA GLN A 510 -22.98 -9.95 21.78
C GLN A 510 -23.29 -11.45 21.63
N ILE A 511 -22.57 -12.14 20.73
CA ILE A 511 -22.72 -13.59 20.52
C ILE A 511 -22.37 -14.34 21.81
N ASN A 512 -21.24 -14.06 22.44
CA ASN A 512 -20.82 -14.74 23.66
C ASN A 512 -21.89 -14.64 24.79
N ASN A 513 -22.64 -13.54 24.86
CA ASN A 513 -23.71 -13.36 25.84
C ASN A 513 -24.98 -14.19 25.56
N ILE A 514 -25.18 -14.67 24.33
CA ILE A 514 -26.39 -15.41 23.94
C ILE A 514 -26.17 -16.92 23.78
N LEU A 515 -24.93 -17.41 23.77
CA LEU A 515 -24.61 -18.82 23.48
C LEU A 515 -24.90 -19.80 24.63
N LYS A 516 -25.01 -19.30 25.86
CA LYS A 516 -25.17 -20.19 27.02
C LYS A 516 -26.50 -20.92 26.98
N ILE A 517 -26.46 -22.24 27.09
CA ILE A 517 -27.64 -23.10 27.16
C ILE A 517 -28.14 -23.08 28.62
N PRO A 518 -29.37 -22.60 28.88
CA PRO A 518 -29.91 -22.54 30.23
C PRO A 518 -30.26 -23.94 30.75
N LYS A 519 -30.06 -24.15 32.06
CA LYS A 519 -30.54 -25.35 32.76
C LYS A 519 -31.99 -25.16 33.21
N SER A 520 -32.84 -26.16 32.97
CA SER A 520 -34.20 -26.19 33.52
C SER A 520 -34.21 -26.83 34.91
N ARG A 521 -35.09 -26.37 35.81
CA ARG A 521 -35.25 -26.96 37.15
C ARG A 521 -35.77 -28.41 37.13
N ASN A 522 -36.25 -28.88 35.98
CA ASN A 522 -36.81 -30.23 35.79
C ASN A 522 -35.86 -31.18 35.03
N ASP A 523 -34.62 -30.77 34.75
CA ASP A 523 -33.66 -31.61 34.03
C ASP A 523 -33.14 -32.74 34.94
N SER A 524 -32.96 -33.94 34.39
CA SER A 524 -32.33 -35.05 35.14
C SER A 524 -30.83 -34.79 35.34
N LEU A 525 -30.23 -35.40 36.37
CA LEU A 525 -28.78 -35.29 36.65
C LEU A 525 -27.90 -35.60 35.42
N MET A 526 -28.32 -36.55 34.58
CA MET A 526 -27.61 -36.89 33.34
C MET A 526 -27.75 -35.81 32.27
N ASN A 527 -28.91 -35.15 32.18
CA ASN A 527 -29.13 -34.01 31.29
C ASN A 527 -28.32 -32.79 31.76
N GLU A 528 -28.23 -32.56 33.08
CA GLU A 528 -27.37 -31.51 33.66
C GLU A 528 -25.89 -31.70 33.29
N SER A 529 -25.38 -32.94 33.32
CA SER A 529 -23.99 -33.23 32.93
C SER A 529 -23.70 -32.95 31.45
N ILE A 530 -24.65 -33.21 30.55
CA ILE A 530 -24.48 -32.95 29.11
C ILE A 530 -24.54 -31.45 28.81
N ILE A 531 -25.45 -30.72 29.46
CA ILE A 531 -25.56 -29.26 29.33
C ILE A 531 -24.29 -28.57 29.86
N ASP A 532 -23.72 -29.06 30.97
CA ASP A 532 -22.45 -28.55 31.49
C ASP A 532 -21.29 -28.79 30.52
N ALA A 533 -21.19 -29.99 29.94
CA ALA A 533 -20.17 -30.29 28.94
C ALA A 533 -20.35 -29.44 27.65
N ALA A 534 -21.60 -29.21 27.21
CA ALA A 534 -21.90 -28.35 26.09
C ALA A 534 -21.46 -26.90 26.37
N ASN A 535 -21.86 -26.35 27.52
CA ASN A 535 -21.50 -25.00 27.93
C ASN A 535 -19.99 -24.86 28.16
N TYR A 536 -19.30 -25.87 28.68
CA TYR A 536 -17.83 -25.87 28.82
C TYR A 536 -17.14 -25.63 27.47
N SER A 537 -17.61 -26.30 26.42
CA SER A 537 -17.04 -26.16 25.06
C SER A 537 -17.41 -24.82 24.43
N LEU A 538 -18.65 -24.36 24.66
CA LEU A 538 -19.13 -23.07 24.17
C LEU A 538 -18.43 -21.89 24.85
N GLU A 539 -18.07 -21.98 26.12
CA GLU A 539 -17.35 -20.95 26.89
C GLU A 539 -15.85 -20.83 26.55
N GLY A 540 -15.29 -21.76 25.76
CA GLY A 540 -13.91 -21.66 25.28
C GLY A 540 -13.67 -20.42 24.42
N ASP A 541 -12.42 -19.94 24.35
CA ASP A 541 -12.06 -18.74 23.60
C ASP A 541 -12.12 -19.00 22.08
N GLY A 542 -13.29 -18.75 21.49
CA GLY A 542 -13.57 -18.96 20.07
C GLY A 542 -13.61 -17.65 19.30
N LYS A 543 -13.08 -17.65 18.06
CA LYS A 543 -13.11 -16.47 17.17
C LYS A 543 -14.53 -16.04 16.77
N ARG A 544 -15.50 -16.97 16.82
CA ARG A 544 -16.92 -16.83 16.44
C ARG A 544 -17.16 -16.34 15.02
N LEU A 545 -16.27 -16.66 14.08
CA LEU A 545 -16.32 -16.13 12.71
C LEU A 545 -17.65 -16.45 12.02
N ARG A 546 -18.12 -17.70 12.09
CA ARG A 546 -19.38 -18.15 11.45
C ARG A 546 -20.61 -17.33 11.90
N PRO A 547 -20.94 -17.26 13.20
CA PRO A 547 -22.07 -16.44 13.64
C PRO A 547 -21.84 -14.94 13.45
N ILE A 548 -20.61 -14.43 13.51
CA ILE A 548 -20.33 -13.00 13.17
C ILE A 548 -20.68 -12.72 11.71
N VAL A 549 -20.25 -13.59 10.78
CA VAL A 549 -20.58 -13.46 9.36
C VAL A 549 -22.09 -13.47 9.15
N THR A 550 -22.80 -14.40 9.79
CA THR A 550 -24.27 -14.46 9.71
C THR A 550 -24.96 -13.24 10.29
N TRP A 551 -24.48 -12.72 11.42
CA TRP A 551 -24.98 -11.47 11.99
C TRP A 551 -24.82 -10.32 11.00
N VAL A 552 -23.61 -10.13 10.45
CA VAL A 552 -23.33 -8.99 9.57
C VAL A 552 -24.12 -9.11 8.27
N MET A 553 -24.17 -10.29 7.65
CA MET A 553 -24.98 -10.50 6.45
C MET A 553 -26.47 -10.30 6.74
N GLY A 554 -27.00 -10.91 7.79
CA GLY A 554 -28.41 -10.80 8.15
C GLY A 554 -28.82 -9.39 8.56
N VAL A 555 -28.18 -8.83 9.59
CA VAL A 555 -28.57 -7.56 10.21
C VAL A 555 -28.10 -6.37 9.37
N ASN A 556 -26.83 -6.32 9.00
CA ASN A 556 -26.26 -5.16 8.28
C ASN A 556 -26.49 -5.25 6.76
N GLY A 557 -26.41 -6.45 6.17
CA GLY A 557 -26.56 -6.65 4.71
C GLY A 557 -28.01 -6.74 4.24
N TYR A 558 -28.84 -7.52 4.95
CA TYR A 558 -30.24 -7.76 4.60
C TYR A 558 -31.24 -6.95 5.45
N GLY A 559 -30.79 -6.28 6.52
CA GLY A 559 -31.67 -5.51 7.39
C GLY A 559 -32.59 -6.36 8.28
N LEU A 560 -32.23 -7.63 8.52
CA LEU A 560 -33.00 -8.52 9.39
C LEU A 560 -33.00 -8.01 10.83
N ASN A 561 -34.08 -8.29 11.56
CA ASN A 561 -34.18 -7.92 12.96
C ASN A 561 -33.12 -8.66 13.79
N ARG A 562 -32.27 -7.89 14.50
CA ARG A 562 -31.17 -8.42 15.31
C ARG A 562 -31.57 -9.43 16.38
N PHE A 563 -32.81 -9.36 16.89
CA PHE A 563 -33.33 -10.30 17.88
C PHE A 563 -33.92 -11.54 17.21
N ALA A 564 -34.52 -11.38 16.03
CA ALA A 564 -35.09 -12.49 15.25
C ALA A 564 -34.03 -13.48 14.78
N ILE A 565 -32.81 -13.01 14.46
CA ILE A 565 -31.73 -13.86 13.94
C ILE A 565 -30.98 -14.64 15.03
N VAL A 566 -31.16 -14.30 16.31
CA VAL A 566 -30.43 -14.93 17.45
C VAL A 566 -30.46 -16.47 17.43
N PRO A 567 -31.60 -17.13 17.17
CA PRO A 567 -31.62 -18.60 17.11
C PRO A 567 -30.73 -19.16 16.00
N LEU A 568 -30.66 -18.49 14.84
CA LEU A 568 -29.77 -18.90 13.75
C LEU A 568 -28.29 -18.81 14.15
N LEU A 569 -27.90 -17.76 14.89
CA LEU A 569 -26.52 -17.59 15.37
C LEU A 569 -26.12 -18.69 16.34
N ARG A 570 -27.01 -19.03 17.26
CA ARG A 570 -26.82 -20.15 18.20
C ARG A 570 -26.69 -21.47 17.44
N SER A 571 -27.60 -21.70 16.49
CA SER A 571 -27.58 -22.90 15.66
C SER A 571 -26.23 -23.13 14.99
N LEU A 572 -25.69 -22.11 14.31
CA LEU A 572 -24.39 -22.22 13.63
C LEU A 572 -23.23 -22.49 14.59
N GLU A 573 -23.18 -21.82 15.75
CA GLU A 573 -22.10 -22.04 16.72
C GLU A 573 -22.25 -23.38 17.44
N TYR A 574 -23.47 -23.85 17.69
CA TYR A 574 -23.74 -25.19 18.25
C TYR A 574 -23.29 -26.28 17.28
N MET A 575 -23.63 -26.17 15.99
CA MET A 575 -23.15 -27.10 14.95
C MET A 575 -21.64 -27.09 14.82
N HIS A 576 -21.02 -25.90 14.81
CA HIS A 576 -19.57 -25.80 14.74
C HIS A 576 -18.90 -26.39 15.99
N THR A 577 -19.44 -26.14 17.18
CA THR A 577 -18.91 -26.70 18.43
C THR A 577 -19.08 -28.22 18.47
N ALA A 578 -20.22 -28.74 17.99
CA ALA A 578 -20.44 -30.17 17.85
C ALA A 578 -19.41 -30.81 16.91
N SER A 579 -19.13 -30.20 15.75
CA SER A 579 -18.15 -30.73 14.80
C SER A 579 -16.75 -30.82 15.42
N LEU A 580 -16.32 -29.81 16.18
CA LEU A 580 -15.04 -29.82 16.90
C LEU A 580 -14.99 -30.91 17.98
N ILE A 581 -16.08 -31.13 18.73
CA ILE A 581 -16.14 -32.16 19.76
C ILE A 581 -15.93 -33.55 19.15
N PHE A 582 -16.55 -33.83 17.99
CA PHE A 582 -16.36 -35.10 17.29
C PHE A 582 -14.95 -35.25 16.70
N ASP A 583 -14.43 -34.18 16.09
CA ASP A 583 -13.07 -34.11 15.52
C ASP A 583 -12.00 -34.40 16.59
N ASP A 584 -12.19 -33.88 17.80
CA ASP A 584 -11.27 -34.04 18.92
C ASP A 584 -11.21 -35.47 19.48
N LEU A 585 -12.16 -36.37 19.17
CA LEU A 585 -12.25 -37.70 19.79
C LEU A 585 -11.04 -38.61 19.49
N PRO A 586 -10.75 -39.62 20.35
CA PRO A 586 -9.67 -40.57 20.11
C PRO A 586 -9.77 -41.37 18.80
N SER A 587 -10.97 -41.54 18.27
CA SER A 587 -11.22 -42.23 16.99
C SER A 587 -10.96 -41.35 15.76
N GLN A 588 -10.70 -40.04 15.94
CA GLN A 588 -10.47 -39.07 14.88
C GLN A 588 -9.10 -38.41 15.02
N ASP A 589 -8.99 -37.19 15.54
CA ASP A 589 -7.71 -36.47 15.69
C ASP A 589 -7.08 -36.61 17.07
N ASN A 590 -7.81 -37.18 18.04
CA ASN A 590 -7.32 -37.47 19.39
C ASN A 590 -6.65 -36.26 20.07
N ALA A 591 -7.22 -35.08 19.88
CA ALA A 591 -6.64 -33.83 20.37
C ALA A 591 -6.84 -33.69 21.88
N SER A 592 -5.77 -33.40 22.63
CA SER A 592 -5.86 -33.23 24.09
C SER A 592 -6.34 -31.84 24.53
N THR A 593 -6.18 -30.83 23.67
CA THR A 593 -6.54 -29.43 23.93
C THR A 593 -7.18 -28.76 22.73
N ARG A 594 -8.16 -27.87 22.99
CA ARG A 594 -8.85 -27.05 21.99
C ARG A 594 -9.16 -25.67 22.59
N ARG A 595 -8.90 -24.59 21.85
CA ARG A 595 -9.16 -23.19 22.29
C ARG A 595 -8.55 -22.88 23.67
N GLY A 596 -7.32 -23.34 23.91
CA GLY A 596 -6.60 -23.14 25.18
C GLY A 596 -7.13 -23.93 26.38
N ARG A 597 -8.08 -24.86 26.18
CA ARG A 597 -8.69 -25.70 27.23
C ARG A 597 -8.53 -27.18 26.88
N GLN A 598 -8.69 -28.07 27.86
CA GLN A 598 -8.71 -29.51 27.60
C GLN A 598 -9.97 -29.90 26.81
N THR A 599 -9.86 -30.87 25.91
CA THR A 599 -11.00 -31.37 25.12
C THR A 599 -11.98 -32.15 26.01
N LEU A 600 -13.24 -32.26 25.58
CA LEU A 600 -14.29 -32.84 26.43
C LEU A 600 -14.01 -34.29 26.84
N HIS A 601 -13.45 -35.10 25.95
CA HIS A 601 -13.16 -36.50 26.27
C HIS A 601 -12.02 -36.63 27.31
N MET A 602 -11.17 -35.61 27.45
CA MET A 602 -10.15 -35.52 28.49
C MET A 602 -10.71 -35.03 29.82
N VAL A 603 -11.65 -34.08 29.80
CA VAL A 603 -12.27 -33.51 31.01
C VAL A 603 -13.30 -34.46 31.63
N TYR A 604 -14.08 -35.13 30.78
CA TYR A 604 -15.13 -36.05 31.17
C TYR A 604 -14.74 -37.48 30.75
N ASN A 605 -15.28 -37.94 29.63
CA ASN A 605 -14.96 -39.22 28.98
C ASN A 605 -15.52 -39.19 27.54
N THR A 606 -15.16 -40.20 26.75
CA THR A 606 -15.61 -40.34 25.35
C THR A 606 -17.13 -40.36 25.22
N ALA A 607 -17.84 -41.09 26.08
CA ALA A 607 -19.31 -41.22 25.99
C ALA A 607 -20.03 -39.88 26.21
N ILE A 608 -19.59 -39.08 27.18
CA ILE A 608 -20.14 -37.73 27.41
C ILE A 608 -19.80 -36.82 26.22
N ALA A 609 -18.58 -36.86 25.69
CA ALA A 609 -18.21 -36.06 24.53
C ALA A 609 -19.09 -36.39 23.30
N GLU A 610 -19.27 -37.67 22.98
CA GLU A 610 -20.14 -38.13 21.88
C GLU A 610 -21.60 -37.66 22.06
N LEU A 611 -22.16 -37.87 23.25
CA LEU A 611 -23.54 -37.45 23.57
C LEU A 611 -23.69 -35.93 23.54
N THR A 612 -22.69 -35.17 23.99
CA THR A 612 -22.70 -33.70 23.92
C THR A 612 -22.65 -33.20 22.48
N GLY A 613 -21.85 -33.83 21.60
CA GLY A 613 -21.83 -33.51 20.18
C GLY A 613 -23.19 -33.76 19.51
N LEU A 614 -23.82 -34.90 19.80
CA LEU A 614 -25.16 -35.23 19.31
C LEU A 614 -26.21 -34.24 19.85
N PHE A 615 -26.16 -33.95 21.14
CA PHE A 615 -27.04 -32.98 21.79
C PHE A 615 -26.97 -31.60 21.14
N LEU A 616 -25.75 -31.07 20.93
CA LEU A 616 -25.56 -29.77 20.29
C LEU A 616 -26.07 -29.74 18.85
N THR A 617 -25.89 -30.83 18.10
CA THR A 617 -26.45 -30.97 16.74
C THR A 617 -27.97 -30.85 16.76
N GLN A 618 -28.65 -31.56 17.68
CA GLN A 618 -30.11 -31.49 17.80
C GLN A 618 -30.59 -30.14 18.33
N LYS A 619 -29.87 -29.55 19.29
CA LYS A 619 -30.15 -28.19 19.78
C LYS A 619 -30.00 -27.15 18.69
N ALA A 620 -29.07 -27.30 17.76
CA ALA A 620 -28.96 -26.41 16.63
C ALA A 620 -30.19 -26.44 15.72
N ILE A 621 -30.77 -27.63 15.46
CA ILE A 621 -31.99 -27.77 14.67
C ILE A 621 -33.20 -27.21 15.43
N GLU A 622 -33.27 -27.42 16.74
CA GLU A 622 -34.29 -26.79 17.60
C GLU A 622 -34.24 -25.26 17.50
N GLU A 623 -33.05 -24.65 17.59
CA GLU A 623 -32.90 -23.20 17.42
C GLU A 623 -33.35 -22.72 16.02
N GLN A 624 -33.11 -23.50 14.95
CA GLN A 624 -33.63 -23.15 13.62
C GLN A 624 -35.15 -23.17 13.58
N ALA A 625 -35.79 -24.13 14.25
CA ALA A 625 -37.25 -24.19 14.35
C ALA A 625 -37.85 -23.05 15.19
N LEU A 626 -37.04 -22.39 16.03
CA LEU A 626 -37.43 -21.22 16.83
C LEU A 626 -37.36 -19.89 16.06
N LEU A 627 -37.03 -19.90 14.76
CA LEU A 627 -37.06 -18.73 13.86
C LEU A 627 -38.50 -18.29 13.51
N ASN A 628 -39.38 -18.22 14.50
CA ASN A 628 -40.82 -17.99 14.37
C ASN A 628 -41.22 -16.60 13.86
N GLN A 629 -40.27 -15.65 13.77
CA GLN A 629 -40.49 -14.32 13.20
C GLN A 629 -40.35 -14.29 11.67
N PHE A 630 -39.96 -15.41 11.06
CA PHE A 630 -39.83 -15.56 9.61
C PHE A 630 -40.94 -16.46 9.04
N ASP A 631 -41.13 -16.40 7.72
CA ASP A 631 -42.08 -17.27 7.03
C ASP A 631 -41.73 -18.75 7.22
N SER A 632 -42.74 -19.58 7.50
CA SER A 632 -42.53 -20.99 7.84
C SER A 632 -41.97 -21.82 6.68
N ASN A 633 -42.30 -21.49 5.42
CA ASN A 633 -41.71 -22.17 4.26
C ASN A 633 -40.24 -21.76 4.10
N THR A 634 -39.91 -20.49 4.33
CA THR A 634 -38.53 -20.01 4.34
C THR A 634 -37.70 -20.71 5.44
N VAL A 635 -38.24 -20.85 6.65
CA VAL A 635 -37.58 -21.57 7.75
C VAL A 635 -37.42 -23.06 7.42
N LEU A 636 -38.44 -23.70 6.86
CA LEU A 636 -38.35 -25.10 6.42
C LEU A 636 -37.27 -25.28 5.34
N ARG A 637 -37.19 -24.37 4.36
CA ARG A 637 -36.14 -24.36 3.34
C ARG A 637 -34.76 -24.22 3.96
N LEU A 638 -34.60 -23.35 4.97
CA LEU A 638 -33.35 -23.18 5.70
C LEU A 638 -32.96 -24.44 6.47
N ILE A 639 -33.89 -25.08 7.17
CA ILE A 639 -33.63 -26.34 7.91
C ILE A 639 -33.22 -27.43 6.93
N HIS A 640 -33.93 -27.56 5.80
CA HIS A 640 -33.58 -28.52 4.75
C HIS A 640 -32.17 -28.27 4.22
N TYR A 641 -31.83 -27.01 3.90
CA TYR A 641 -30.50 -26.62 3.45
C TYR A 641 -29.43 -26.94 4.51
N SER A 642 -29.66 -26.59 5.78
CA SER A 642 -28.75 -26.89 6.89
C SER A 642 -28.51 -28.39 7.05
N ALA A 643 -29.55 -29.21 6.92
CA ALA A 643 -29.44 -30.66 7.03
C ALA A 643 -28.61 -31.26 5.88
N GLN A 644 -28.80 -30.76 4.66
CA GLN A 644 -27.99 -31.16 3.50
C GLN A 644 -26.52 -30.80 3.69
N LEU A 645 -26.22 -29.54 4.09
CA LEU A 645 -24.83 -29.13 4.35
C LEU A 645 -24.17 -29.92 5.47
N THR A 646 -24.94 -30.33 6.49
CA THR A 646 -24.41 -31.19 7.57
C THR A 646 -23.99 -32.55 7.03
N ALA A 647 -24.79 -33.15 6.13
CA ALA A 647 -24.44 -34.41 5.48
C ALA A 647 -23.19 -34.26 4.60
N ASP A 648 -23.09 -33.16 3.85
CA ASP A 648 -21.91 -32.85 3.03
C ASP A 648 -20.65 -32.59 3.88
N MET A 649 -20.80 -31.96 5.04
CA MET A 649 -19.69 -31.79 5.99
C MET A 649 -19.21 -33.12 6.56
N CYS A 650 -20.12 -34.05 6.88
CA CYS A 650 -19.75 -35.41 7.27
C CYS A 650 -19.01 -36.16 6.15
N LYS A 651 -19.39 -35.95 4.89
CA LYS A 651 -18.64 -36.47 3.73
C LYS A 651 -17.22 -35.89 3.70
N GLY A 652 -17.06 -34.58 3.91
CA GLY A 652 -15.75 -33.93 4.01
C GLY A 652 -14.87 -34.54 5.11
N GLN A 653 -15.45 -34.77 6.29
CA GLN A 653 -14.72 -35.42 7.40
C GLN A 653 -14.35 -36.88 7.07
N ALA A 654 -15.24 -37.62 6.41
CA ALA A 654 -14.93 -38.99 5.99
C ALA A 654 -13.78 -39.01 4.96
N MET A 655 -13.77 -38.08 4.00
CA MET A 655 -12.69 -37.94 3.03
C MET A 655 -11.35 -37.64 3.73
N ASP A 656 -11.36 -36.76 4.73
CA ASP A 656 -10.18 -36.39 5.51
C ASP A 656 -9.62 -37.60 6.30
N LEU A 657 -10.47 -38.34 7.01
CA LEU A 657 -10.07 -39.55 7.72
C LEU A 657 -9.54 -40.64 6.77
N ASP A 658 -10.19 -40.85 5.62
CA ASP A 658 -9.75 -41.80 4.59
C ASP A 658 -8.46 -41.39 3.88
N SER A 659 -8.11 -40.10 3.94
CA SER A 659 -6.88 -39.56 3.33
C SER A 659 -5.63 -39.78 4.19
N LYS A 660 -5.79 -40.12 5.48
CA LYS A 660 -4.65 -40.30 6.40
C LYS A 660 -3.65 -41.31 5.85
N GLY A 661 -2.41 -40.88 5.67
CA GLY A 661 -1.31 -41.66 5.09
C GLY A 661 -1.31 -41.79 3.56
N LYS A 662 -2.18 -41.08 2.84
CA LYS A 662 -2.20 -40.99 1.36
C LYS A 662 -1.72 -39.61 0.92
N GLN A 663 -1.16 -39.54 -0.28
CA GLN A 663 -0.84 -38.27 -0.93
C GLN A 663 -2.02 -37.86 -1.82
N LEU A 664 -2.67 -36.76 -1.48
CA LEU A 664 -3.79 -36.23 -2.27
C LEU A 664 -3.29 -35.35 -3.42
N THR A 665 -4.06 -35.30 -4.50
CA THR A 665 -3.91 -34.30 -5.55
C THR A 665 -4.47 -32.94 -5.11
N LEU A 666 -4.10 -31.86 -5.78
CA LEU A 666 -4.65 -30.52 -5.52
C LEU A 666 -6.18 -30.48 -5.64
N GLU A 667 -6.75 -31.20 -6.62
CA GLU A 667 -8.20 -31.24 -6.82
C GLU A 667 -8.92 -31.96 -5.67
N GLU A 668 -8.34 -33.05 -5.16
CA GLU A 668 -8.84 -33.78 -4.00
C GLU A 668 -8.73 -32.93 -2.72
N LEU A 669 -7.62 -32.22 -2.52
CA LEU A 669 -7.44 -31.28 -1.40
C LEU A 669 -8.47 -30.16 -1.45
N ASN A 670 -8.66 -29.53 -2.61
CA ASN A 670 -9.65 -28.48 -2.80
C ASN A 670 -11.07 -28.98 -2.51
N SER A 671 -11.39 -30.20 -2.94
CA SER A 671 -12.69 -30.82 -2.69
C SER A 671 -12.90 -31.14 -1.21
N MET A 672 -11.91 -31.78 -0.57
CA MET A 672 -11.92 -32.11 0.86
C MET A 672 -12.04 -30.85 1.72
N CYS A 673 -11.23 -29.84 1.44
CA CYS A 673 -11.24 -28.56 2.14
C CYS A 673 -12.58 -27.84 1.99
N PHE A 674 -13.15 -27.82 0.78
CA PHE A 674 -14.47 -27.22 0.57
C PHE A 674 -15.52 -27.89 1.46
N TYR A 675 -15.61 -29.22 1.46
CA TYR A 675 -16.59 -29.95 2.25
C TYR A 675 -16.33 -29.90 3.77
N LYS A 676 -15.07 -29.90 4.22
CA LYS A 676 -14.72 -29.84 5.66
C LYS A 676 -14.84 -28.42 6.24
N THR A 677 -14.37 -27.42 5.50
CA THR A 677 -14.19 -26.05 6.01
C THR A 677 -15.04 -25.02 5.28
N GLY A 678 -15.00 -25.01 3.94
CA GLY A 678 -15.66 -24.00 3.11
C GLY A 678 -17.19 -23.99 3.23
N ILE A 679 -17.81 -25.16 3.29
CA ILE A 679 -19.27 -25.32 3.33
C ILE A 679 -19.91 -24.71 4.58
N ALA A 680 -19.16 -24.64 5.69
CA ALA A 680 -19.64 -24.02 6.92
C ALA A 680 -19.63 -22.48 6.82
N PHE A 681 -18.69 -21.90 6.06
CA PHE A 681 -18.76 -20.48 5.70
C PHE A 681 -19.87 -20.21 4.70
N GLU A 682 -20.12 -21.13 3.77
CA GLU A 682 -21.27 -21.06 2.87
C GLU A 682 -22.58 -21.00 3.67
N ALA A 683 -22.77 -21.92 4.64
CA ALA A 683 -23.92 -21.89 5.55
C ALA A 683 -24.09 -20.51 6.22
N SER A 684 -22.98 -19.92 6.67
CA SER A 684 -22.97 -18.64 7.38
C SER A 684 -23.43 -17.46 6.50
N LEU A 685 -23.25 -17.54 5.18
CA LEU A 685 -23.70 -16.54 4.21
C LEU A 685 -25.10 -16.84 3.65
N ILE A 686 -25.38 -18.11 3.36
CA ILE A 686 -26.59 -18.52 2.64
C ILE A 686 -27.80 -18.65 3.56
N MET A 687 -27.64 -19.12 4.79
CA MET A 687 -28.76 -19.22 5.74
C MET A 687 -29.44 -17.86 6.01
N PRO A 688 -28.72 -16.75 6.31
CA PRO A 688 -29.37 -15.45 6.43
C PRO A 688 -29.92 -14.92 5.09
N ALA A 689 -29.30 -15.29 3.96
CA ALA A 689 -29.81 -14.93 2.63
C ALA A 689 -31.15 -15.63 2.31
N ILE A 690 -31.30 -16.89 2.72
CA ILE A 690 -32.57 -17.63 2.65
C ILE A 690 -33.64 -16.91 3.47
N LEU A 691 -33.34 -16.56 4.74
CA LEU A 691 -34.27 -15.82 5.60
C LEU A 691 -34.69 -14.47 5.01
N ALA A 692 -33.79 -13.81 4.29
CA ALA A 692 -34.04 -12.54 3.61
C ALA A 692 -34.72 -12.69 2.24
N ASN A 693 -34.97 -13.92 1.77
CA ASN A 693 -35.44 -14.24 0.42
C ASN A 693 -34.58 -13.57 -0.67
N ALA A 694 -33.26 -13.63 -0.52
CA ALA A 694 -32.32 -13.16 -1.52
C ALA A 694 -32.46 -13.93 -2.85
N SER A 695 -32.06 -13.30 -3.95
CA SER A 695 -32.12 -13.93 -5.27
C SER A 695 -31.15 -15.12 -5.39
N GLU A 696 -31.49 -16.11 -6.22
CA GLU A 696 -30.58 -17.23 -6.50
C GLU A 696 -29.25 -16.75 -7.10
N PHE A 697 -29.27 -15.70 -7.93
CA PHE A 697 -28.05 -15.10 -8.49
C PHE A 697 -27.10 -14.60 -7.39
N GLU A 698 -27.63 -13.87 -6.40
CA GLU A 698 -26.84 -13.41 -5.24
C GLU A 698 -26.32 -14.59 -4.41
N MET A 699 -27.16 -15.60 -4.16
CA MET A 699 -26.75 -16.79 -3.41
C MET A 699 -25.64 -17.56 -4.13
N GLU A 700 -25.70 -17.74 -5.45
CA GLU A 700 -24.64 -18.42 -6.22
C GLU A 700 -23.31 -17.64 -6.17
N ALA A 701 -23.35 -16.30 -6.24
CA ALA A 701 -22.15 -15.47 -6.06
C ALA A 701 -21.54 -15.65 -4.65
N LEU A 702 -22.39 -15.67 -3.61
CA LEU A 702 -21.95 -15.90 -2.22
C LEU A 702 -21.40 -17.32 -2.00
N LYS A 703 -21.96 -18.35 -2.65
CA LYS A 703 -21.41 -19.72 -2.62
C LYS A 703 -20.03 -19.78 -3.25
N LYS A 704 -19.86 -19.15 -4.43
CA LYS A 704 -18.55 -19.08 -5.10
C LYS A 704 -17.52 -18.37 -4.23
N PHE A 705 -17.91 -17.26 -3.58
CA PHE A 705 -17.06 -16.58 -2.61
C PHE A 705 -16.70 -17.50 -1.43
N ALA A 706 -17.69 -18.14 -0.78
CA ALA A 706 -17.46 -19.02 0.38
C ALA A 706 -16.52 -20.17 0.06
N ARG A 707 -16.66 -20.79 -1.12
CA ARG A 707 -15.78 -21.86 -1.59
C ARG A 707 -14.32 -21.40 -1.59
N HIS A 708 -14.02 -20.31 -2.29
CA HIS A 708 -12.65 -19.84 -2.44
C HIS A 708 -12.10 -19.22 -1.16
N ALA A 709 -12.90 -18.45 -0.42
CA ALA A 709 -12.50 -17.90 0.87
C ALA A 709 -12.21 -19.00 1.91
N GLY A 710 -13.02 -20.06 1.93
CA GLY A 710 -12.80 -21.22 2.80
C GLY A 710 -11.53 -21.98 2.47
N ILE A 711 -11.22 -22.16 1.18
CA ILE A 711 -9.97 -22.80 0.75
C ILE A 711 -8.76 -21.92 1.09
N ALA A 712 -8.80 -20.62 0.79
CA ALA A 712 -7.73 -19.70 1.15
C ALA A 712 -7.49 -19.66 2.68
N PHE A 713 -8.55 -19.73 3.48
CA PHE A 713 -8.46 -19.84 4.94
C PHE A 713 -7.72 -21.11 5.36
N GLN A 714 -8.05 -22.27 4.78
CA GLN A 714 -7.41 -23.53 5.11
C GLN A 714 -5.94 -23.56 4.69
N ILE A 715 -5.62 -23.09 3.48
CA ILE A 715 -4.22 -23.00 3.04
C ILE A 715 -3.41 -22.11 4.00
N ARG A 716 -3.99 -21.02 4.51
CA ARG A 716 -3.35 -20.21 5.54
C ARG A 716 -3.15 -20.96 6.85
N ASP A 717 -4.11 -21.79 7.29
CA ASP A 717 -3.93 -22.65 8.48
C ASP A 717 -2.78 -23.64 8.27
N ASP A 718 -2.71 -24.30 7.11
CA ASP A 718 -1.65 -25.26 6.79
C ASP A 718 -0.26 -24.56 6.75
N LEU A 719 -0.19 -23.34 6.21
CA LEU A 719 1.04 -22.53 6.23
C LEU A 719 1.45 -22.14 7.65
N LEU A 720 0.49 -21.76 8.50
CA LEU A 720 0.75 -21.44 9.90
C LEU A 720 1.19 -22.68 10.71
N ASP A 721 0.72 -23.89 10.37
CA ASP A 721 1.13 -25.13 11.02
C ASP A 721 2.60 -25.48 10.74
N VAL A 722 3.21 -24.92 9.69
CA VAL A 722 4.63 -25.15 9.34
C VAL A 722 5.51 -23.97 9.75
N GLU A 723 5.02 -22.72 9.65
CA GLU A 723 5.82 -21.51 9.84
C GLU A 723 5.52 -20.74 11.13
N GLY A 724 4.43 -21.05 11.84
CA GLY A 724 3.94 -20.26 12.96
C GLY A 724 4.76 -20.40 14.25
N ASP A 725 4.49 -19.51 15.21
CA ASP A 725 5.03 -19.60 16.56
C ASP A 725 4.12 -20.46 17.43
N LEU A 726 4.71 -21.47 18.09
CA LEU A 726 4.04 -22.39 19.03
C LEU A 726 3.20 -21.65 20.09
N ILE A 727 3.69 -20.49 20.56
CA ILE A 727 3.04 -19.72 21.62
C ILE A 727 1.81 -18.97 21.09
N LEU A 728 1.81 -18.55 19.82
CA LEU A 728 0.75 -17.73 19.23
C LEU A 728 -0.45 -18.55 18.72
N LEU A 729 -0.24 -19.80 18.30
CA LEU A 729 -1.27 -20.63 17.67
C LEU A 729 -2.22 -21.32 18.66
N GLY A 730 -1.80 -21.53 19.91
CA GLY A 730 -2.63 -22.17 20.94
C GLY A 730 -2.98 -23.64 20.66
N LYS A 731 -2.30 -24.28 19.69
CA LYS A 731 -2.32 -25.72 19.37
C LYS A 731 -0.88 -26.22 19.11
N PRO A 732 -0.58 -27.52 19.24
CA PRO A 732 0.72 -28.07 18.86
C PRO A 732 1.00 -27.84 17.36
N ILE A 733 2.22 -27.39 17.03
CA ILE A 733 2.71 -27.30 15.65
C ILE A 733 3.09 -28.69 15.16
N GLY A 734 2.82 -29.01 13.88
CA GLY A 734 3.20 -30.28 13.28
C GLY A 734 2.23 -31.42 13.58
N GLN A 735 1.05 -31.12 14.13
CA GLN A 735 0.01 -32.13 14.38
C GLN A 735 -0.42 -32.82 13.08
N ASP A 736 -0.44 -32.10 11.96
CA ASP A 736 -0.75 -32.69 10.65
C ASP A 736 0.31 -33.71 10.21
N ALA A 737 1.59 -33.44 10.48
CA ALA A 737 2.67 -34.38 10.21
C ALA A 737 2.59 -35.62 11.12
N GLU A 738 2.27 -35.43 12.41
CA GLU A 738 2.05 -36.53 13.36
C GLU A 738 0.87 -37.42 12.95
N ASN A 739 -0.22 -36.80 12.48
CA ASN A 739 -1.44 -37.48 12.03
C ASN A 739 -1.34 -38.05 10.60
N LYS A 740 -0.21 -37.82 9.89
CA LYS A 740 0.01 -38.20 8.48
C LYS A 740 -1.08 -37.63 7.56
N ASN A 741 -1.52 -36.41 7.85
CA ASN A 741 -2.51 -35.69 7.04
C ASN A 741 -1.84 -35.14 5.77
N SER A 742 -2.52 -35.24 4.64
CA SER A 742 -2.11 -34.56 3.40
C SER A 742 -2.62 -33.12 3.45
N THR A 743 -1.70 -32.16 3.57
CA THR A 743 -1.99 -30.71 3.58
C THR A 743 -1.59 -30.07 2.25
N PHE A 744 -2.06 -28.84 2.00
CA PHE A 744 -1.62 -28.05 0.84
C PHE A 744 -0.11 -27.83 0.86
N VAL A 745 0.47 -27.58 2.03
CA VAL A 745 1.93 -27.38 2.17
C VAL A 745 2.70 -28.68 1.94
N SER A 746 2.23 -29.83 2.43
CA SER A 746 2.90 -31.12 2.19
C SER A 746 2.86 -31.54 0.72
N THR A 747 1.83 -31.12 -0.02
CA THR A 747 1.59 -31.52 -1.41
C THR A 747 2.26 -30.60 -2.41
N LEU A 748 2.20 -29.28 -2.17
CA LEU A 748 2.70 -28.25 -3.09
C LEU A 748 4.06 -27.67 -2.64
N GLY A 749 4.41 -27.80 -1.37
CA GLY A 749 5.44 -27.01 -0.74
C GLY A 749 4.96 -25.60 -0.36
N VAL A 750 5.71 -24.93 0.51
CA VAL A 750 5.34 -23.61 1.08
C VAL A 750 5.13 -22.55 0.00
N ALA A 751 6.01 -22.48 -0.99
CA ALA A 751 5.98 -21.43 -2.01
C ALA A 751 4.73 -21.55 -2.89
N ASP A 752 4.42 -22.75 -3.38
CA ASP A 752 3.28 -22.96 -4.27
C ASP A 752 1.95 -23.01 -3.51
N ALA A 753 1.94 -23.47 -2.24
CA ALA A 753 0.78 -23.31 -1.38
C ALA A 753 0.42 -21.82 -1.18
N ARG A 754 1.40 -20.92 -1.01
CA ARG A 754 1.12 -19.47 -0.96
C ARG A 754 0.53 -18.94 -2.27
N LYS A 755 1.01 -19.41 -3.43
CA LYS A 755 0.44 -19.02 -4.72
C LYS A 755 -1.00 -19.50 -4.85
N GLU A 756 -1.29 -20.74 -4.47
CA GLU A 756 -2.65 -21.30 -4.49
C GLU A 756 -3.60 -20.53 -3.56
N MET A 757 -3.12 -20.11 -2.37
CA MET A 757 -3.89 -19.26 -1.46
C MET A 757 -4.26 -17.93 -2.12
N TRP A 758 -3.32 -17.28 -2.81
CA TRP A 758 -3.56 -16.01 -3.49
C TRP A 758 -4.41 -16.16 -4.76
N GLU A 759 -4.34 -17.29 -5.45
CA GLU A 759 -5.27 -17.63 -6.52
C GLU A 759 -6.71 -17.67 -6.00
N HIS A 760 -6.94 -18.42 -4.92
CA HIS A 760 -8.25 -18.48 -4.27
C HIS A 760 -8.69 -17.13 -3.70
N TYR A 761 -7.76 -16.32 -3.19
CA TYR A 761 -8.06 -14.93 -2.80
C TYR A 761 -8.60 -14.13 -4.00
N CYS A 762 -7.96 -14.20 -5.16
CA CYS A 762 -8.41 -13.47 -6.35
C CYS A 762 -9.77 -13.96 -6.85
N LEU A 763 -9.97 -15.28 -6.93
CA LEU A 763 -11.24 -15.89 -7.33
C LEU A 763 -12.39 -15.51 -6.38
N ALA A 764 -12.11 -15.39 -5.06
CA ALA A 764 -13.07 -14.91 -4.09
C ALA A 764 -13.39 -13.42 -4.29
N MET A 765 -12.39 -12.57 -4.51
CA MET A 765 -12.60 -11.15 -4.79
C MET A 765 -13.38 -10.91 -6.09
N GLU A 766 -13.12 -11.69 -7.13
CA GLU A 766 -13.89 -11.68 -8.38
C GLU A 766 -15.35 -12.10 -8.15
N ALA A 767 -15.59 -13.13 -7.32
CA ALA A 767 -16.96 -13.52 -6.96
C ALA A 767 -17.73 -12.41 -6.23
N LEU A 768 -17.06 -11.61 -5.38
CA LEU A 768 -17.67 -10.48 -4.69
C LEU A 768 -18.14 -9.37 -5.65
N GLN A 769 -17.54 -9.24 -6.85
CA GLN A 769 -17.98 -8.25 -7.84
C GLN A 769 -19.41 -8.53 -8.35
N ALA A 770 -19.85 -9.79 -8.33
CA ALA A 770 -21.19 -10.19 -8.73
C ALA A 770 -22.25 -10.06 -7.62
N VAL A 771 -21.86 -9.74 -6.39
CA VAL A 771 -22.80 -9.58 -5.27
C VAL A 771 -23.44 -8.19 -5.33
N PRO A 772 -24.78 -8.06 -5.46
CA PRO A 772 -25.47 -6.78 -5.65
C PRO A 772 -25.62 -5.95 -4.36
N ARG A 773 -24.67 -6.08 -3.42
CA ARG A 773 -24.70 -5.44 -2.09
C ARG A 773 -23.32 -4.94 -1.69
N SER A 774 -23.24 -4.20 -0.58
CA SER A 774 -21.95 -3.84 0.01
C SER A 774 -21.17 -5.09 0.42
N THR A 775 -19.98 -5.26 -0.14
CA THR A 775 -19.07 -6.39 0.11
C THR A 775 -17.88 -6.01 0.98
N THR A 776 -17.83 -4.79 1.51
CA THR A 776 -16.71 -4.27 2.32
C THR A 776 -16.33 -5.21 3.47
N PHE A 777 -17.33 -5.70 4.23
CA PHE A 777 -17.08 -6.66 5.30
C PHE A 777 -16.47 -7.98 4.80
N LEU A 778 -16.94 -8.51 3.67
CA LEU A 778 -16.44 -9.75 3.09
C LEU A 778 -15.03 -9.60 2.51
N LYS A 779 -14.71 -8.44 1.89
CA LYS A 779 -13.35 -8.06 1.47
C LYS A 779 -12.40 -8.11 2.67
N HIS A 780 -12.76 -7.44 3.78
CA HIS A 780 -11.92 -7.40 4.98
C HIS A 780 -11.86 -8.73 5.74
N LEU A 781 -12.92 -9.53 5.71
CA LEU A 781 -12.91 -10.90 6.22
C LEU A 781 -11.90 -11.77 5.45
N LEU A 782 -11.91 -11.69 4.12
CA LEU A 782 -10.96 -12.42 3.29
C LEU A 782 -9.52 -11.93 3.51
N ASN A 783 -9.31 -10.61 3.63
CA ASN A 783 -8.02 -10.03 4.02
C ASN A 783 -7.55 -10.59 5.37
N TYR A 784 -8.46 -10.69 6.35
CA TYR A 784 -8.17 -11.29 7.64
C TYR A 784 -7.80 -12.78 7.51
N PHE A 785 -8.50 -13.55 6.66
CA PHE A 785 -8.23 -14.98 6.47
C PHE A 785 -6.82 -15.25 5.95
N VAL A 786 -6.34 -14.48 4.97
CA VAL A 786 -5.02 -14.71 4.37
C VAL A 786 -3.88 -14.06 5.17
N ASN A 787 -4.17 -13.02 5.97
CA ASN A 787 -3.16 -12.28 6.72
C ASN A 787 -3.08 -12.63 8.21
N ARG A 788 -3.99 -13.45 8.76
CA ARG A 788 -3.97 -13.81 10.19
C ARG A 788 -2.64 -14.44 10.60
N ASP A 789 -2.24 -14.16 11.83
CA ASP A 789 -1.04 -14.74 12.46
C ASP A 789 -1.42 -15.79 13.54
N LYS A 790 -2.72 -16.05 13.73
CA LYS A 790 -3.29 -17.03 14.67
C LYS A 790 -4.64 -17.56 14.21
#